data_AF-R6PRM0-F1
#
_entry.id   AF-R6PRM0-F1
#
_cell.length_a   1.000
_cell.length_b   1.000
_cell.length_c   1.000
_cell.angle_alpha   90.00
_cell.angle_beta   90.00
_cell.angle_gamma   90.00
#
_symmetry.space_group_name_H-M   'P 1'
#
loop_
_entity.id
_entity.type
_entity.pdbx_description
1 polymer ?
#
loop_
_entity_poly.entity_id
_entity_poly.type
_entity_poly.pdbx_seq_one_letter_code
_entity_poly.pdbx_strand_id
1 'polypeptide(L)'
;MKITHRIMSIALAFVMCTGLICTVNANENTGEMYFNFTKKSRAGAIDVGTINGKAPLYNRDRGWGFVSETTAMPPRKVNVNSIEVKKEGYKVVENSVAKFNITDKDGKLLDYTKATDYNYGGMVFRVNLPRGGYNIQVETARGKDDALVSVSATQTSRIENTKQWDAAGLVKNQHLAKWNGNVWSFDYCTGRSFIDIEVEPKSAGNPVVLKSIKITPIPVREQEDKPTVYLLGDSTLKSYLFEEAPMSGWGQVFDRLFDTSKINIVNYSMGGRSLKTMYQEGRLNDVLMTGHKGDFVLVQSGHNDEKNGKDKGVVSDPTARFGTGSTEEMYRNYLEYCYLSAIEVRGMIPILVTPMTRAETGVTKWHVYSDSFVSKDKHFTKVMRGTAKDNNVPLVDLNEDSVNYLNELGVQGTTAVVMSIEAGETPAKSNSGSYANGHPQLKIDGTHMKEALTKQYARFIVTDLAKLEKDYSYLKPLTDAHTSDVKDAIVTGNWDKVYPEVAKDCLTGDNAYYRNQIEKMLQLGVMSKDSDGNFNPQNIMTVKEYISALTKIYKIDESAFKNYTDGNLTREVMAAINLDAYNMKFKSKPKYMTDYNGNNITPDDPNYDPNLVGTEAQYYPLVGYNAIKDRMSISLKFADKVKDAYNLGLIRSEVGIERGKVQNGYYIEPQKEVTRAKAAKSLYFMYVLGSDIHTENDIIAE
;
A
#
# COMPACT_ATOMS: atom_id res chain seq x y z
N MET A 1 -58.65 -29.44 -4.96
CA MET A 1 -59.50 -28.29 -4.61
C MET A 1 -58.59 -27.09 -4.42
N LYS A 2 -58.70 -26.08 -5.30
CA LYS A 2 -57.87 -24.87 -5.34
C LYS A 2 -58.23 -23.94 -4.17
N ILE A 3 -57.24 -23.44 -3.42
CA ILE A 3 -57.34 -22.12 -2.77
C ILE A 3 -55.97 -21.42 -2.86
N THR A 4 -55.94 -20.39 -3.70
CA THR A 4 -54.92 -19.36 -3.87
C THR A 4 -54.83 -18.45 -2.65
N HIS A 5 -53.63 -18.07 -2.20
CA HIS A 5 -53.42 -16.82 -1.45
C HIS A 5 -52.25 -16.04 -2.07
N ARG A 6 -52.60 -14.83 -2.53
CA ARG A 6 -51.72 -13.80 -3.08
C ARG A 6 -50.77 -13.29 -1.99
N ILE A 7 -49.47 -13.26 -2.28
CA ILE A 7 -48.51 -12.43 -1.56
C ILE A 7 -48.59 -11.03 -2.19
N MET A 8 -49.11 -10.09 -1.42
CA MET A 8 -49.14 -8.67 -1.78
C MET A 8 -48.06 -7.97 -0.97
N SER A 9 -47.03 -7.52 -1.66
CA SER A 9 -45.95 -6.68 -1.16
C SER A 9 -46.50 -5.34 -0.70
N ILE A 10 -46.38 -4.99 0.58
CA ILE A 10 -46.42 -3.61 1.06
C ILE A 10 -45.37 -3.45 2.17
N ALA A 11 -44.59 -2.39 2.00
CA ALA A 11 -43.48 -1.94 2.81
C ALA A 11 -43.86 -1.54 4.25
N LEU A 12 -42.80 -1.25 5.02
CA LEU A 12 -42.76 -0.45 6.25
C LEU A 12 -42.88 -1.24 7.57
N ALA A 13 -41.73 -1.47 8.21
CA ALA A 13 -41.43 -1.00 9.57
C ALA A 13 -40.16 -1.70 10.11
N PHE A 14 -39.02 -1.02 10.05
CA PHE A 14 -37.93 -1.24 11.01
C PHE A 14 -37.79 0.05 11.81
N VAL A 15 -38.54 0.13 12.90
CA VAL A 15 -38.30 1.08 13.98
C VAL A 15 -37.67 0.29 15.10
N MET A 16 -36.36 0.43 15.27
CA MET A 16 -35.71 0.15 16.55
C MET A 16 -34.91 1.37 16.99
N CYS A 17 -35.27 1.82 18.19
CA CYS A 17 -34.73 2.91 19.00
C CYS A 17 -33.40 3.53 18.55
N THR A 18 -33.49 4.69 17.90
CA THR A 18 -32.51 5.77 18.06
C THR A 18 -33.30 7.02 18.46
N GLY A 19 -32.83 7.78 19.45
CA GLY A 19 -33.45 9.06 19.78
C GLY A 19 -33.53 9.89 18.49
N LEU A 20 -34.72 10.42 18.17
CA LEU A 20 -34.98 11.14 16.92
C LEU A 20 -33.82 12.09 16.61
N ILE A 21 -33.01 11.73 15.63
CA ILE A 21 -32.06 12.66 15.04
C ILE A 21 -32.94 13.65 14.29
N CYS A 22 -32.95 14.93 14.68
CA CYS A 22 -33.54 15.98 13.87
C CYS A 22 -32.80 16.00 12.52
N THR A 23 -33.38 15.31 11.53
CA THR A 23 -32.96 15.39 10.13
C THR A 23 -33.37 16.76 9.61
N VAL A 24 -32.46 17.43 8.89
CA VAL A 24 -32.76 18.71 8.25
C VAL A 24 -33.97 18.55 7.33
N ASN A 25 -34.82 19.59 7.23
CA ASN A 25 -35.93 19.65 6.27
C ASN A 25 -35.41 19.49 4.83
N ALA A 26 -35.31 18.25 4.38
CA ALA A 26 -34.98 17.87 3.02
C ALA A 26 -36.24 17.92 2.15
N ASN A 27 -36.06 17.99 0.84
CA ASN A 27 -37.16 17.78 -0.10
C ASN A 27 -37.78 16.40 0.14
N GLU A 28 -39.08 16.34 0.48
CA GLU A 28 -39.77 15.11 0.87
C GLU A 28 -39.74 14.02 -0.22
N ASN A 29 -39.62 14.41 -1.50
CA ASN A 29 -39.62 13.48 -2.62
C ASN A 29 -38.22 12.99 -3.00
N THR A 30 -37.19 13.81 -2.83
CA THR A 30 -35.83 13.51 -3.33
C THR A 30 -34.78 13.35 -2.23
N GLY A 31 -35.09 13.73 -0.99
CA GLY A 31 -34.12 13.82 0.10
C GLY A 31 -33.04 14.90 -0.12
N GLU A 32 -33.18 15.73 -1.17
CA GLU A 32 -32.24 16.78 -1.50
C GLU A 32 -32.30 17.91 -0.47
N MET A 33 -31.13 18.40 -0.05
CA MET A 33 -30.98 19.58 0.79
C MET A 33 -30.25 20.65 0.00
N TYR A 34 -30.82 21.86 -0.07
CA TYR A 34 -30.19 23.01 -0.70
C TYR A 34 -30.11 24.16 0.29
N PHE A 35 -28.89 24.53 0.72
CA PHE A 35 -28.65 25.68 1.58
C PHE A 35 -28.27 26.90 0.75
N ASN A 36 -29.02 27.98 0.89
CA ASN A 36 -28.76 29.25 0.23
C ASN A 36 -28.14 30.24 1.22
N PHE A 37 -26.93 30.70 0.92
CA PHE A 37 -26.18 31.66 1.73
C PHE A 37 -26.30 33.10 1.20
N THR A 38 -27.00 33.31 0.09
CA THR A 38 -27.22 34.64 -0.51
C THR A 38 -28.52 35.27 -0.01
N LYS A 39 -28.66 36.60 -0.17
CA LYS A 39 -29.93 37.30 0.13
C LYS A 39 -31.06 36.99 -0.86
N LYS A 40 -30.76 36.45 -2.04
CA LYS A 40 -31.78 36.15 -3.05
C LYS A 40 -32.32 34.76 -2.75
N SER A 41 -33.54 34.69 -2.21
CA SER A 41 -34.19 33.42 -1.91
C SER A 41 -34.35 32.56 -3.17
N ARG A 42 -34.29 31.24 -2.99
CA ARG A 42 -34.49 30.25 -4.05
C ARG A 42 -35.62 29.33 -3.60
N ALA A 43 -36.60 29.09 -4.47
CA ALA A 43 -37.71 28.19 -4.15
C ALA A 43 -37.17 26.78 -3.82
N GLY A 44 -37.65 26.18 -2.72
CA GLY A 44 -37.20 24.88 -2.23
C GLY A 44 -35.84 24.90 -1.51
N ALA A 45 -35.19 26.05 -1.37
CA ALA A 45 -33.96 26.18 -0.60
C ALA A 45 -34.23 26.48 0.88
N ILE A 46 -33.33 26.00 1.72
CA ILE A 46 -33.15 26.43 3.09
C ILE A 46 -32.35 27.73 3.06
N ASP A 47 -33.05 28.86 3.17
CA ASP A 47 -32.41 30.17 3.30
C ASP A 47 -31.74 30.27 4.67
N VAL A 48 -30.40 30.30 4.68
CA VAL A 48 -29.59 30.22 5.92
C VAL A 48 -29.77 31.49 6.78
N GLY A 49 -30.05 32.63 6.15
CA GLY A 49 -30.44 33.86 6.84
C GLY A 49 -29.35 34.45 7.74
N THR A 50 -29.73 34.97 8.92
CA THR A 50 -28.82 35.35 10.02
C THR A 50 -29.52 35.13 11.35
N ILE A 51 -28.78 34.93 12.43
CA ILE A 51 -29.31 34.98 13.81
C ILE A 51 -28.62 36.14 14.52
N ASN A 52 -29.40 37.11 15.00
CA ASN A 52 -28.90 38.34 15.64
C ASN A 52 -27.84 39.05 14.78
N GLY A 53 -28.04 39.09 13.46
CA GLY A 53 -27.12 39.71 12.50
C GLY A 53 -25.82 38.95 12.24
N LYS A 54 -25.66 37.73 12.79
CA LYS A 54 -24.46 36.89 12.64
C LYS A 54 -24.76 35.60 11.87
N ALA A 55 -23.68 34.97 11.40
CA ALA A 55 -23.72 33.63 10.82
C ALA A 55 -24.31 32.63 11.84
N PRO A 56 -25.33 31.83 11.47
CA PRO A 56 -25.95 30.91 12.42
C PRO A 56 -25.01 29.79 12.84
N LEU A 57 -24.70 29.70 14.13
CA LEU A 57 -23.90 28.60 14.70
C LEU A 57 -24.69 27.30 14.70
N TYR A 58 -24.02 26.15 14.58
CA TYR A 58 -24.66 24.83 14.62
C TYR A 58 -25.54 24.67 15.85
N ASN A 59 -26.77 24.21 15.61
CA ASN A 59 -27.73 23.87 16.64
C ASN A 59 -28.28 22.48 16.32
N ARG A 60 -28.31 21.62 17.34
CA ARG A 60 -28.69 20.21 17.18
C ARG A 60 -30.14 20.04 16.72
N ASP A 61 -31.06 20.84 17.25
CA ASP A 61 -32.50 20.73 16.95
C ASP A 61 -32.80 21.19 15.52
N ARG A 62 -32.08 22.22 15.06
CA ARG A 62 -32.13 22.68 13.67
C ARG A 62 -31.40 21.73 12.71
N GLY A 63 -30.43 20.97 13.22
CA GLY A 63 -29.65 20.00 12.45
C GLY A 63 -28.58 20.61 11.54
N TRP A 64 -28.33 21.92 11.59
CA TRP A 64 -27.27 22.55 10.78
C TRP A 64 -26.75 23.86 11.37
N GLY A 65 -25.58 24.29 10.89
CA GLY A 65 -24.98 25.60 11.13
C GLY A 65 -23.46 25.58 11.16
N PHE A 66 -22.85 26.74 11.37
CA PHE A 66 -21.40 26.88 11.43
C PHE A 66 -20.83 26.35 12.74
N VAL A 67 -19.72 25.60 12.66
CA VAL A 67 -19.02 25.06 13.84
C VAL A 67 -17.65 25.72 14.01
N SER A 68 -17.20 25.89 15.25
CA SER A 68 -15.85 26.37 15.57
C SER A 68 -14.82 25.24 15.61
N GLU A 69 -15.27 23.99 15.57
CA GLU A 69 -14.43 22.80 15.63
C GLU A 69 -15.02 21.67 14.76
N THR A 70 -14.18 21.11 13.90
CA THR A 70 -14.54 19.97 13.02
C THR A 70 -14.45 18.64 13.77
N THR A 71 -14.95 17.57 13.15
CA THR A 71 -14.68 16.20 13.61
C THR A 71 -13.44 15.57 13.00
N ALA A 72 -12.52 16.38 12.45
CA ALA A 72 -11.19 15.90 12.13
C ALA A 72 -10.54 15.28 13.38
N MET A 73 -9.60 14.36 13.17
CA MET A 73 -8.85 13.75 14.26
C MET A 73 -7.35 14.01 14.03
N PRO A 74 -6.73 14.97 14.75
CA PRO A 74 -7.32 15.79 15.82
C PRO A 74 -8.28 16.88 15.30
N PRO A 75 -9.15 17.45 16.17
CA PRO A 75 -10.12 18.45 15.76
C PRO A 75 -9.48 19.72 15.21
N ARG A 76 -9.90 20.12 14.01
CA ARG A 76 -9.52 21.39 13.40
C ARG A 76 -10.40 22.52 13.95
N LYS A 77 -9.77 23.58 14.45
CA LYS A 77 -10.45 24.78 14.96
C LYS A 77 -10.55 25.88 13.92
N VAL A 78 -11.69 26.57 13.87
CA VAL A 78 -11.97 27.71 12.98
C VAL A 78 -12.67 28.84 13.73
N ASN A 79 -12.39 30.08 13.35
CA ASN A 79 -12.98 31.26 14.01
C ASN A 79 -14.31 31.64 13.35
N VAL A 80 -15.44 31.17 13.90
CA VAL A 80 -16.79 31.50 13.41
C VAL A 80 -17.12 33.00 13.46
N ASN A 81 -16.46 33.79 14.30
CA ASN A 81 -16.67 35.24 14.35
C ASN A 81 -16.04 35.98 13.16
N SER A 82 -15.17 35.32 12.39
CA SER A 82 -14.60 35.89 11.16
C SER A 82 -15.55 35.86 9.96
N ILE A 83 -16.71 35.20 10.10
CA ILE A 83 -17.68 35.03 9.02
C ILE A 83 -18.51 36.31 8.88
N GLU A 84 -18.30 37.03 7.79
CA GLU A 84 -19.09 38.20 7.41
C GLU A 84 -20.28 37.77 6.54
N VAL A 85 -21.50 38.05 7.00
CA VAL A 85 -22.70 37.80 6.18
C VAL A 85 -22.92 38.97 5.22
N LYS A 86 -22.86 38.70 3.91
CA LYS A 86 -23.04 39.69 2.84
C LYS A 86 -24.26 39.37 1.98
N LYS A 87 -24.56 40.24 1.02
CA LYS A 87 -25.69 40.04 0.09
C LYS A 87 -25.43 38.87 -0.86
N GLU A 88 -24.18 38.76 -1.29
CA GLU A 88 -23.65 37.84 -2.27
C GLU A 88 -23.25 36.47 -1.71
N GLY A 89 -23.28 36.30 -0.37
CA GLY A 89 -22.87 35.07 0.29
C GLY A 89 -22.22 35.33 1.66
N TYR A 90 -21.66 34.27 2.22
CA TYR A 90 -20.93 34.30 3.48
C TYR A 90 -19.44 34.41 3.18
N LYS A 91 -18.79 35.44 3.70
CA LYS A 91 -17.41 35.81 3.36
C LYS A 91 -16.47 35.59 4.54
N VAL A 92 -15.30 35.02 4.28
CA VAL A 92 -14.16 35.01 5.23
C VAL A 92 -12.90 35.49 4.52
N VAL A 93 -12.06 36.23 5.25
CA VAL A 93 -10.71 36.61 4.82
C VAL A 93 -9.73 36.14 5.89
N GLU A 94 -8.67 35.45 5.48
CA GLU A 94 -7.52 35.18 6.34
C GLU A 94 -6.40 36.15 5.96
N ASN A 95 -5.92 36.98 6.90
CA ASN A 95 -4.88 37.98 6.62
C ASN A 95 -3.49 37.53 7.10
N SER A 96 -3.40 36.44 7.87
CA SER A 96 -2.14 35.93 8.36
C SER A 96 -1.34 35.24 7.25
N VAL A 97 -0.31 35.93 6.73
CA VAL A 97 0.65 35.35 5.78
C VAL A 97 1.34 34.11 6.36
N ALA A 98 1.62 34.10 7.67
CA ALA A 98 2.29 32.99 8.35
C ALA A 98 1.52 31.67 8.23
N LYS A 99 0.17 31.70 8.19
CA LYS A 99 -0.64 30.49 8.01
C LYS A 99 -0.44 29.80 6.66
N PHE A 100 0.00 30.54 5.64
CA PHE A 100 0.23 30.02 4.29
C PHE A 100 1.69 29.64 4.04
N ASN A 101 2.62 30.12 4.87
CA ASN A 101 4.06 29.87 4.76
C ASN A 101 4.49 28.69 5.63
N ILE A 102 4.07 27.49 5.25
CA ILE A 102 4.44 26.27 5.97
C ILE A 102 5.81 25.85 5.50
N THR A 103 6.70 25.49 6.41
CA THR A 103 8.04 25.02 6.09
C THR A 103 8.25 23.59 6.51
N ASP A 104 9.16 22.88 5.85
CA ASP A 104 9.71 21.63 6.38
C ASP A 104 10.67 21.89 7.54
N LYS A 105 11.26 20.81 8.06
CA LYS A 105 12.23 20.82 9.17
C LYS A 105 13.49 21.65 8.88
N ASP A 106 13.81 21.89 7.61
CA ASP A 106 14.99 22.63 7.15
C ASP A 106 14.63 24.10 6.81
N GLY A 107 13.40 24.52 7.09
CA GLY A 107 12.92 25.89 6.87
C GLY A 107 12.50 26.18 5.42
N LYS A 108 12.42 25.16 4.56
CA LYS A 108 12.01 25.33 3.16
C LYS A 108 10.50 25.34 3.05
N LEU A 109 9.97 26.34 2.33
CA LEU A 109 8.53 26.45 2.09
C LEU A 109 7.96 25.21 1.38
N LEU A 110 6.87 24.70 1.93
CA LEU A 110 6.06 23.61 1.42
C LEU A 110 4.83 24.17 0.71
N ASP A 111 4.52 23.61 -0.45
CA ASP A 111 3.22 23.80 -1.06
C ASP A 111 2.13 23.01 -0.28
N TYR A 112 0.87 23.41 -0.44
CA TYR A 112 -0.26 22.79 0.28
C TYR A 112 -0.53 21.32 -0.10
N THR A 113 0.11 20.80 -1.16
CA THR A 113 0.03 19.38 -1.53
C THR A 113 1.00 18.51 -0.73
N LYS A 114 2.00 19.13 -0.09
CA LYS A 114 3.02 18.47 0.75
C LYS A 114 2.85 18.77 2.23
N ALA A 115 2.32 19.94 2.56
CA ALA A 115 2.09 20.34 3.95
C ALA A 115 1.07 19.42 4.64
N THR A 116 1.41 18.95 5.84
CA THR A 116 0.57 18.02 6.61
C THR A 116 -0.17 18.65 7.77
N ASP A 117 0.11 19.90 8.15
CA ASP A 117 -0.53 20.54 9.31
C ASP A 117 -1.06 21.95 9.03
N TYR A 118 -1.60 22.16 7.83
CA TYR A 118 -2.15 23.46 7.47
C TYR A 118 -3.57 23.68 8.01
N ASN A 119 -3.84 24.93 8.40
CA ASN A 119 -5.17 25.44 8.70
C ASN A 119 -5.28 26.88 8.20
N TYR A 120 -5.83 27.08 7.01
CA TYR A 120 -5.94 28.38 6.36
C TYR A 120 -7.16 29.19 6.85
N GLY A 121 -7.78 28.79 7.96
CA GLY A 121 -8.96 29.46 8.50
C GLY A 121 -10.21 29.15 7.66
N GLY A 122 -10.98 30.17 7.28
CA GLY A 122 -12.22 29.94 6.55
C GLY A 122 -13.39 29.55 7.46
N MET A 123 -14.31 28.73 6.93
CA MET A 123 -15.57 28.37 7.58
C MET A 123 -15.87 26.88 7.45
N VAL A 124 -16.64 26.36 8.40
CA VAL A 124 -17.12 24.98 8.39
C VAL A 124 -18.61 24.95 8.67
N PHE A 125 -19.37 24.37 7.76
CA PHE A 125 -20.81 24.21 7.89
C PHE A 125 -21.16 22.75 8.14
N ARG A 126 -21.75 22.45 9.30
CA ARG A 126 -22.19 21.10 9.67
C ARG A 126 -23.64 20.90 9.29
N VAL A 127 -23.94 19.71 8.77
CA VAL A 127 -25.30 19.27 8.42
C VAL A 127 -25.54 17.88 8.99
N ASN A 128 -26.61 17.71 9.77
CA ASN A 128 -27.10 16.41 10.20
C ASN A 128 -27.83 15.74 9.05
N LEU A 129 -27.47 14.48 8.80
CA LEU A 129 -28.08 13.66 7.77
C LEU A 129 -27.88 12.18 8.12
N PRO A 130 -28.72 11.28 7.60
CA PRO A 130 -28.52 9.84 7.75
C PRO A 130 -27.12 9.41 7.28
N ARG A 131 -26.62 8.30 7.81
CA ARG A 131 -25.41 7.68 7.25
C ARG A 131 -25.70 7.25 5.80
N GLY A 132 -24.74 7.38 4.90
CA GLY A 132 -24.95 7.04 3.49
C GLY A 132 -24.07 7.81 2.52
N GLY A 133 -24.30 7.55 1.22
CA GLY A 133 -23.64 8.24 0.11
C GLY A 133 -24.40 9.51 -0.31
N TYR A 134 -23.67 10.55 -0.67
CA TYR A 134 -24.21 11.84 -1.08
C TYR A 134 -23.34 12.49 -2.16
N ASN A 135 -23.97 13.10 -3.17
CA ASN A 135 -23.30 14.08 -4.03
C ASN A 135 -23.38 15.44 -3.33
N ILE A 136 -22.23 16.01 -3.03
CA ILE A 136 -22.10 17.31 -2.37
C ILE A 136 -21.62 18.31 -3.42
N GLN A 137 -22.32 19.44 -3.53
CA GLN A 137 -21.94 20.56 -4.38
C GLN A 137 -21.79 21.82 -3.54
N VAL A 138 -20.70 22.55 -3.74
CA VAL A 138 -20.38 23.79 -3.02
C VAL A 138 -20.09 24.88 -4.04
N GLU A 139 -20.94 25.91 -4.06
CA GLU A 139 -20.75 27.07 -4.93
C GLU A 139 -20.03 28.19 -4.18
N THR A 140 -18.92 28.66 -4.72
CA THR A 140 -18.20 29.84 -4.22
C THR A 140 -18.26 31.00 -5.22
N ALA A 141 -17.77 32.19 -4.84
CA ALA A 141 -17.79 33.33 -5.75
C ALA A 141 -16.84 33.19 -6.94
N ARG A 142 -15.63 32.63 -6.76
CA ARG A 142 -14.61 32.51 -7.82
C ARG A 142 -14.06 31.09 -8.00
N GLY A 143 -14.75 30.09 -7.46
CA GLY A 143 -14.42 28.70 -7.69
C GLY A 143 -13.04 28.28 -7.17
N LYS A 144 -12.31 27.51 -7.98
CA LYS A 144 -10.98 26.98 -7.66
C LYS A 144 -9.89 28.03 -7.44
N ASP A 145 -10.14 29.29 -7.83
CA ASP A 145 -9.15 30.36 -7.77
C ASP A 145 -8.98 30.89 -6.35
N ASP A 146 -10.05 30.90 -5.54
CA ASP A 146 -10.06 31.48 -4.19
C ASP A 146 -10.35 30.47 -3.07
N ALA A 147 -10.92 29.29 -3.39
CA ALA A 147 -11.38 28.33 -2.40
C ALA A 147 -10.65 26.97 -2.45
N LEU A 148 -10.34 26.43 -1.27
CA LEU A 148 -10.19 24.99 -1.05
C LEU A 148 -11.48 24.47 -0.43
N VAL A 149 -12.00 23.36 -0.95
CA VAL A 149 -13.20 22.70 -0.43
C VAL A 149 -12.85 21.27 -0.03
N SER A 150 -13.35 20.84 1.13
CA SER A 150 -13.23 19.46 1.59
C SER A 150 -14.45 19.08 2.42
N VAL A 151 -14.64 17.77 2.61
CA VAL A 151 -15.74 17.23 3.40
C VAL A 151 -15.16 16.37 4.53
N SER A 152 -15.61 16.63 5.76
CA SER A 152 -15.34 15.81 6.94
C SER A 152 -13.85 15.42 7.07
N ALA A 153 -12.95 16.40 6.99
CA ALA A 153 -11.50 16.27 7.11
C ALA A 153 -10.75 15.59 5.95
N THR A 154 -11.36 15.38 4.78
CA THR A 154 -10.61 14.97 3.58
C THR A 154 -9.57 16.01 3.17
N GLN A 155 -8.46 15.59 2.57
CA GLN A 155 -7.42 16.48 2.07
C GLN A 155 -7.72 16.91 0.63
N THR A 156 -8.09 18.18 0.43
CA THR A 156 -8.49 18.75 -0.88
C THR A 156 -7.52 18.40 -2.00
N SER A 157 -6.21 18.56 -1.78
CA SER A 157 -5.19 18.29 -2.79
C SER A 157 -5.20 16.85 -3.29
N ARG A 158 -5.59 15.89 -2.44
CA ARG A 158 -5.61 14.47 -2.75
C ARG A 158 -6.90 14.06 -3.47
N ILE A 159 -8.06 14.48 -2.97
CA ILE A 159 -9.37 14.13 -3.55
C ILE A 159 -9.60 14.75 -4.94
N GLU A 160 -8.90 15.83 -5.27
CA GLU A 160 -8.97 16.46 -6.61
C GLU A 160 -7.97 15.86 -7.62
N ASN A 161 -6.86 15.27 -7.18
CA ASN A 161 -5.72 14.99 -8.06
C ASN A 161 -5.19 13.55 -8.06
N THR A 162 -5.70 12.67 -7.19
CA THR A 162 -5.22 11.26 -7.14
C THR A 162 -5.97 10.42 -8.16
N LYS A 163 -5.42 10.26 -9.38
CA LYS A 163 -6.08 9.56 -10.49
C LYS A 163 -6.05 8.03 -10.40
N GLN A 164 -5.03 7.48 -9.76
CA GLN A 164 -4.78 6.05 -9.61
C GLN A 164 -4.40 5.77 -8.16
N TRP A 165 -4.74 4.58 -7.70
CA TRP A 165 -4.60 4.17 -6.31
C TRP A 165 -3.39 3.29 -6.05
N ASP A 166 -2.86 2.64 -7.08
CA ASP A 166 -1.71 1.73 -7.08
C ASP A 166 -0.56 2.27 -7.93
N ALA A 167 0.63 1.65 -7.80
CA ALA A 167 1.83 2.09 -8.52
C ALA A 167 1.82 1.69 -10.00
N ALA A 168 1.17 0.57 -10.36
CA ALA A 168 1.04 0.12 -11.75
C ALA A 168 -0.03 0.92 -12.52
N GLY A 169 -0.88 1.66 -11.81
CA GLY A 169 -1.95 2.47 -12.39
C GLY A 169 -3.17 1.65 -12.85
N LEU A 170 -3.30 0.41 -12.34
CA LEU A 170 -4.37 -0.53 -12.66
C LEU A 170 -5.67 -0.21 -11.90
N VAL A 171 -5.57 0.37 -10.71
CA VAL A 171 -6.69 0.73 -9.84
C VAL A 171 -6.98 2.22 -10.01
N LYS A 172 -7.99 2.54 -10.83
CA LYS A 172 -8.38 3.93 -11.11
C LYS A 172 -9.23 4.50 -9.98
N ASN A 173 -9.00 5.77 -9.63
CA ASN A 173 -9.93 6.53 -8.80
C ASN A 173 -11.11 6.99 -9.65
N GLN A 174 -12.31 6.56 -9.31
CA GLN A 174 -13.53 6.85 -10.07
C GLN A 174 -14.25 8.10 -9.55
N HIS A 175 -14.09 8.42 -8.28
CA HIS A 175 -14.86 9.45 -7.57
C HIS A 175 -14.01 10.66 -7.14
N LEU A 176 -13.22 11.25 -8.06
CA LEU A 176 -12.50 12.50 -7.77
C LEU A 176 -13.45 13.69 -7.57
N ALA A 177 -13.07 14.58 -6.65
CA ALA A 177 -13.68 15.90 -6.53
C ALA A 177 -13.33 16.78 -7.73
N LYS A 178 -14.28 17.55 -8.23
CA LYS A 178 -14.13 18.33 -9.47
C LYS A 178 -14.77 19.71 -9.35
N TRP A 179 -14.17 20.68 -10.04
CA TRP A 179 -14.74 22.00 -10.26
C TRP A 179 -15.42 22.09 -11.62
N ASN A 180 -16.65 22.59 -11.66
CA ASN A 180 -17.32 23.06 -12.86
C ASN A 180 -17.62 24.56 -12.70
N GLY A 181 -16.76 25.40 -13.27
CA GLY A 181 -16.76 26.83 -13.00
C GLY A 181 -16.58 27.11 -11.50
N ASN A 182 -17.61 27.68 -10.90
CA ASN A 182 -17.61 28.07 -9.48
C ASN A 182 -18.21 27.02 -8.53
N VAL A 183 -18.62 25.87 -9.06
CA VAL A 183 -19.22 24.80 -8.27
C VAL A 183 -18.22 23.66 -8.13
N TRP A 184 -17.81 23.38 -6.91
CA TRP A 184 -17.09 22.17 -6.53
C TRP A 184 -18.09 21.04 -6.31
N SER A 185 -17.77 19.81 -6.74
CA SER A 185 -18.61 18.63 -6.54
C SER A 185 -17.79 17.41 -6.16
N PHE A 186 -18.31 16.61 -5.23
CA PHE A 186 -17.70 15.36 -4.77
C PHE A 186 -18.78 14.39 -4.29
N ASP A 187 -18.65 13.12 -4.70
CA ASP A 187 -19.45 12.04 -4.15
C ASP A 187 -18.77 11.55 -2.88
N TYR A 188 -19.49 11.57 -1.76
CA TYR A 188 -18.95 11.26 -0.46
C TYR A 188 -19.87 10.34 0.34
N CYS A 189 -19.30 9.31 0.97
CA CYS A 189 -20.00 8.45 1.91
C CYS A 189 -19.61 8.76 3.35
N THR A 190 -20.60 8.96 4.22
CA THR A 190 -20.38 9.16 5.65
C THR A 190 -20.91 7.99 6.48
N GLY A 191 -20.05 7.45 7.35
CA GLY A 191 -20.45 6.55 8.44
C GLY A 191 -20.99 7.29 9.67
N ARG A 192 -21.02 8.63 9.65
CA ARG A 192 -21.51 9.49 10.74
C ARG A 192 -22.88 10.06 10.38
N SER A 193 -23.66 10.44 11.38
CA SER A 193 -24.99 11.05 11.20
C SER A 193 -24.93 12.56 10.88
N PHE A 194 -23.81 13.02 10.33
CA PHE A 194 -23.58 14.38 9.89
C PHE A 194 -22.38 14.43 8.94
N ILE A 195 -22.21 15.56 8.27
CA ILE A 195 -20.98 15.93 7.55
C ILE A 195 -20.54 17.34 7.95
N ASP A 196 -19.23 17.57 7.89
CA ASP A 196 -18.64 18.91 7.94
C ASP A 196 -18.26 19.31 6.52
N ILE A 197 -18.70 20.48 6.05
CA ILE A 197 -18.29 21.04 4.76
C ILE A 197 -17.34 22.20 5.04
N GLU A 198 -16.08 22.01 4.67
CA GLU A 198 -14.99 22.93 4.99
C GLU A 198 -14.64 23.76 3.76
N VAL A 199 -14.65 25.10 3.91
CA VAL A 199 -14.32 26.05 2.84
C VAL A 199 -13.22 27.00 3.35
N GLU A 200 -12.03 26.90 2.77
CA GLU A 200 -10.84 27.67 3.17
C GLU A 200 -10.39 28.63 2.06
N PRO A 201 -9.86 29.81 2.39
CA PRO A 201 -9.18 30.67 1.41
C PRO A 201 -7.85 30.05 0.95
N LYS A 202 -7.43 30.34 -0.29
CA LYS A 202 -6.15 29.85 -0.86
C LYS A 202 -4.94 30.73 -0.59
N SER A 203 -5.14 31.98 -0.16
CA SER A 203 -4.04 32.91 0.10
C SER A 203 -4.45 34.03 1.05
N ALA A 204 -3.45 34.64 1.69
CA ALA A 204 -3.66 35.74 2.61
C ALA A 204 -4.27 36.96 1.91
N GLY A 205 -5.21 37.63 2.57
CA GLY A 205 -5.88 38.85 2.09
C GLY A 205 -6.96 38.62 1.03
N ASN A 206 -7.02 37.43 0.42
CA ASN A 206 -8.02 37.10 -0.59
C ASN A 206 -9.24 36.42 0.05
N PRO A 207 -10.46 36.99 -0.11
CA PRO A 207 -11.66 36.40 0.47
C PRO A 207 -12.07 35.11 -0.23
N VAL A 208 -12.67 34.19 0.54
CA VAL A 208 -13.57 33.18 0.00
C VAL A 208 -15.01 33.55 0.35
N VAL A 209 -15.92 33.39 -0.62
CA VAL A 209 -17.36 33.68 -0.44
C VAL A 209 -18.18 32.45 -0.79
N LEU A 210 -18.87 31.88 0.21
CA LEU A 210 -19.78 30.74 0.06
C LEU A 210 -21.18 31.22 -0.37
N LYS A 211 -21.71 30.64 -1.45
CA LYS A 211 -23.00 31.00 -2.03
C LYS A 211 -24.08 29.96 -1.80
N SER A 212 -23.77 28.69 -2.04
CA SER A 212 -24.73 27.60 -1.88
C SER A 212 -24.04 26.28 -1.53
N ILE A 213 -24.77 25.42 -0.83
CA ILE A 213 -24.42 24.02 -0.63
C ILE A 213 -25.62 23.18 -1.06
N LYS A 214 -25.40 22.22 -1.96
CA LYS A 214 -26.40 21.23 -2.37
C LYS A 214 -25.92 19.85 -1.94
N ILE A 215 -26.79 19.08 -1.30
CA ILE A 215 -26.51 17.70 -0.87
C ILE A 215 -27.62 16.82 -1.44
N THR A 216 -27.24 15.85 -2.27
CA THR A 216 -28.17 14.93 -2.94
C THR A 216 -27.85 13.50 -2.52
N PRO A 217 -28.79 12.74 -1.93
CA PRO A 217 -28.55 11.34 -1.59
C PRO A 217 -28.14 10.51 -2.81
N ILE A 218 -27.19 9.58 -2.62
CA ILE A 218 -26.79 8.58 -3.61
C ILE A 218 -27.24 7.21 -3.09
N PRO A 219 -28.09 6.46 -3.83
CA PRO A 219 -28.55 5.16 -3.40
C PRO A 219 -27.39 4.15 -3.24
N VAL A 220 -27.64 3.08 -2.49
CA VAL A 220 -26.76 1.91 -2.46
C VAL A 220 -26.79 1.25 -3.84
N ARG A 221 -25.64 0.77 -4.30
CA ARG A 221 -25.56 0.01 -5.54
C ARG A 221 -26.00 -1.43 -5.24
N GLU A 222 -26.96 -1.92 -6.01
CA GLU A 222 -27.49 -3.27 -5.82
C GLU A 222 -26.43 -4.33 -6.05
N GLN A 223 -26.62 -5.50 -5.45
CA GLN A 223 -25.68 -6.62 -5.54
C GLN A 223 -25.49 -7.07 -6.99
N GLU A 224 -24.24 -7.33 -7.36
CA GLU A 224 -23.86 -7.93 -8.65
C GLU A 224 -23.72 -9.46 -8.52
N ASP A 225 -23.78 -10.17 -9.64
CA ASP A 225 -23.62 -11.64 -9.68
C ASP A 225 -22.25 -12.08 -9.15
N LYS A 226 -21.22 -11.26 -9.39
CA LYS A 226 -19.83 -11.53 -9.02
C LYS A 226 -19.36 -10.52 -7.97
N PRO A 227 -19.31 -10.89 -6.66
CA PRO A 227 -18.88 -9.98 -5.61
C PRO A 227 -17.42 -9.56 -5.78
N THR A 228 -17.07 -8.45 -5.16
CA THR A 228 -15.71 -7.91 -5.13
C THR A 228 -15.16 -7.89 -3.71
N VAL A 229 -13.90 -8.30 -3.56
CA VAL A 229 -13.11 -8.13 -2.34
C VAL A 229 -12.18 -6.94 -2.54
N TYR A 230 -12.39 -5.89 -1.76
CA TYR A 230 -11.52 -4.73 -1.71
C TYR A 230 -10.51 -4.89 -0.58
N LEU A 231 -9.21 -4.79 -0.90
CA LEU A 231 -8.13 -4.82 0.10
C LEU A 231 -7.68 -3.39 0.39
N LEU A 232 -7.79 -2.95 1.64
CA LEU A 232 -7.42 -1.62 2.10
C LEU A 232 -6.35 -1.69 3.19
N GLY A 233 -5.19 -1.07 2.94
CA GLY A 233 -4.11 -0.97 3.91
C GLY A 233 -2.83 -0.33 3.37
N ASP A 234 -1.71 -0.76 3.94
CA ASP A 234 -0.41 -0.08 3.82
C ASP A 234 0.61 -0.79 2.91
N SER A 235 1.91 -0.53 3.12
CA SER A 235 3.00 -1.14 2.34
C SER A 235 3.11 -2.65 2.52
N THR A 236 2.63 -3.22 3.63
CA THR A 236 2.64 -4.67 3.85
C THR A 236 1.54 -5.40 3.06
N LEU A 237 0.61 -4.65 2.48
CA LEU A 237 -0.54 -5.14 1.73
C LEU A 237 -0.47 -4.82 0.23
N LYS A 238 0.17 -3.70 -0.17
CA LYS A 238 0.16 -3.20 -1.56
C LYS A 238 0.78 -4.17 -2.57
N SER A 239 0.41 -3.98 -3.84
CA SER A 239 1.17 -4.51 -4.97
C SER A 239 2.47 -3.73 -5.18
N TYR A 240 3.52 -4.46 -5.56
CA TYR A 240 4.86 -3.92 -5.78
C TYR A 240 5.29 -4.11 -7.23
N LEU A 241 6.01 -3.12 -7.76
CA LEU A 241 6.56 -3.20 -9.10
C LEU A 241 7.92 -3.92 -9.11
N PHE A 242 8.35 -4.33 -10.29
CA PHE A 242 9.70 -4.85 -10.55
C PHE A 242 10.80 -3.82 -10.22
N GLU A 243 10.48 -2.53 -10.21
CA GLU A 243 11.35 -1.47 -9.67
C GLU A 243 11.70 -1.67 -8.18
N GLU A 244 10.83 -2.34 -7.41
CA GLU A 244 10.95 -2.53 -5.96
C GLU A 244 11.28 -4.00 -5.57
N ALA A 245 11.47 -4.90 -6.55
CA ALA A 245 11.70 -6.32 -6.32
C ALA A 245 12.96 -6.60 -5.45
N PRO A 246 12.93 -7.52 -4.48
CA PRO A 246 11.92 -8.55 -4.22
C PRO A 246 10.78 -8.13 -3.27
N MET A 247 10.59 -6.84 -3.01
CA MET A 247 9.56 -6.42 -2.05
C MET A 247 8.17 -6.84 -2.51
N SER A 248 7.35 -7.36 -1.59
CA SER A 248 5.99 -7.84 -1.86
C SER A 248 5.08 -7.52 -0.67
N GLY A 249 3.80 -7.31 -0.95
CA GLY A 249 2.72 -7.27 0.06
C GLY A 249 1.80 -8.49 -0.07
N TRP A 250 1.12 -8.90 0.99
CA TRP A 250 0.26 -10.10 0.92
C TRP A 250 -0.94 -9.94 0.00
N GLY A 251 -1.44 -8.72 -0.18
CA GLY A 251 -2.56 -8.42 -1.08
C GLY A 251 -2.20 -8.57 -2.54
N GLN A 252 -0.90 -8.51 -2.87
CA GLN A 252 -0.39 -8.70 -4.23
C GLN A 252 -0.57 -10.14 -4.74
N VAL A 253 -0.47 -11.13 -3.84
CA VAL A 253 -0.56 -12.56 -4.19
C VAL A 253 -1.90 -13.18 -3.80
N PHE A 254 -2.83 -12.36 -3.29
CA PHE A 254 -4.06 -12.83 -2.64
C PHE A 254 -5.06 -13.40 -3.64
N ASP A 255 -5.13 -12.84 -4.84
CA ASP A 255 -6.03 -13.24 -5.91
C ASP A 255 -5.82 -14.68 -6.41
N ARG A 256 -4.57 -15.17 -6.35
CA ARG A 256 -4.18 -16.56 -6.69
C ARG A 256 -4.89 -17.62 -5.85
N LEU A 257 -5.44 -17.24 -4.71
CA LEU A 257 -6.15 -18.14 -3.79
C LEU A 257 -7.64 -18.26 -4.12
N PHE A 258 -8.13 -17.52 -5.12
CA PHE A 258 -9.53 -17.47 -5.50
C PHE A 258 -9.75 -17.91 -6.95
N ASP A 259 -10.92 -18.51 -7.19
CA ASP A 259 -11.51 -18.66 -8.50
C ASP A 259 -12.02 -17.30 -8.97
N THR A 260 -11.19 -16.60 -9.75
CA THR A 260 -11.48 -15.26 -10.26
C THR A 260 -12.62 -15.24 -11.29
N SER A 261 -13.24 -16.38 -11.63
CA SER A 261 -14.52 -16.38 -12.34
C SER A 261 -15.72 -16.08 -11.42
N LYS A 262 -15.57 -16.34 -10.10
CA LYS A 262 -16.62 -16.20 -9.09
C LYS A 262 -16.51 -14.94 -8.24
N ILE A 263 -15.32 -14.36 -8.13
CA ILE A 263 -15.07 -13.19 -7.28
C ILE A 263 -14.01 -12.28 -7.91
N ASN A 264 -14.11 -10.98 -7.71
CA ASN A 264 -13.06 -10.03 -8.06
C ASN A 264 -12.22 -9.72 -6.83
N ILE A 265 -10.91 -9.57 -6.99
CA ILE A 265 -10.01 -9.08 -5.93
C ILE A 265 -9.39 -7.78 -6.41
N VAL A 266 -9.53 -6.70 -5.65
CA VAL A 266 -8.99 -5.38 -6.03
C VAL A 266 -8.20 -4.80 -4.87
N ASN A 267 -6.89 -4.65 -5.07
CA ASN A 267 -5.98 -4.16 -4.05
C ASN A 267 -5.87 -2.63 -4.08
N TYR A 268 -6.58 -1.98 -3.15
CA TYR A 268 -6.53 -0.53 -2.95
C TYR A 268 -5.38 -0.09 -2.04
N SER A 269 -4.43 -0.95 -1.69
CA SER A 269 -3.44 -0.62 -0.66
C SER A 269 -2.27 0.19 -1.19
N MET A 270 -1.70 1.02 -0.32
CA MET A 270 -0.60 1.91 -0.72
C MET A 270 0.37 2.18 0.43
N GLY A 271 1.66 2.24 0.10
CA GLY A 271 2.73 2.45 1.07
C GLY A 271 2.58 3.75 1.87
N GLY A 272 2.94 3.68 3.16
CA GLY A 272 2.94 4.83 4.06
C GLY A 272 1.57 5.28 4.57
N ARG A 273 0.50 4.54 4.27
CA ARG A 273 -0.87 4.88 4.68
C ARG A 273 -1.23 4.32 6.06
N SER A 274 -2.12 5.03 6.73
CA SER A 274 -2.78 4.70 8.00
C SER A 274 -4.30 4.82 7.81
N LEU A 275 -5.11 4.41 8.79
CA LEU A 275 -6.57 4.59 8.72
C LEU A 275 -6.94 6.05 8.44
N LYS A 276 -6.23 6.97 9.11
CA LYS A 276 -6.37 8.41 8.93
C LYS A 276 -6.09 8.83 7.50
N THR A 277 -4.92 8.50 6.96
CA THR A 277 -4.54 9.00 5.63
C THR A 277 -5.33 8.36 4.50
N MET A 278 -5.71 7.08 4.59
CA MET A 278 -6.61 6.43 3.62
C MET A 278 -7.99 7.07 3.59
N TYR A 279 -8.53 7.44 4.75
CA TYR A 279 -9.79 8.19 4.84
C TYR A 279 -9.63 9.58 4.25
N GLN A 280 -8.60 10.33 4.68
CA GLN A 280 -8.41 11.72 4.29
C GLN A 280 -8.10 11.89 2.81
N GLU A 281 -7.35 10.97 2.19
CA GLU A 281 -7.02 11.07 0.76
C GLU A 281 -8.18 10.64 -0.16
N GLY A 282 -9.28 10.13 0.39
CA GLY A 282 -10.47 9.71 -0.36
C GLY A 282 -10.42 8.26 -0.85
N ARG A 283 -9.44 7.47 -0.42
CA ARG A 283 -9.25 6.07 -0.86
C ARG A 283 -10.37 5.16 -0.38
N LEU A 284 -10.71 5.24 0.91
CA LEU A 284 -11.89 4.54 1.45
C LEU A 284 -13.16 5.01 0.73
N ASN A 285 -13.28 6.31 0.47
CA ASN A 285 -14.46 6.87 -0.16
C ASN A 285 -14.69 6.31 -1.58
N ASP A 286 -13.63 6.17 -2.37
CA ASP A 286 -13.73 5.58 -3.72
C ASP A 286 -14.21 4.13 -3.67
N VAL A 287 -13.75 3.33 -2.70
CA VAL A 287 -14.27 1.97 -2.46
C VAL A 287 -15.76 2.00 -2.12
N LEU A 288 -16.18 2.86 -1.19
CA LEU A 288 -17.58 2.97 -0.73
C LEU A 288 -18.54 3.43 -1.83
N MET A 289 -18.06 4.24 -2.78
CA MET A 289 -18.86 4.75 -3.89
C MET A 289 -18.87 3.80 -5.10
N THR A 290 -17.81 3.01 -5.28
CA THR A 290 -17.69 2.01 -6.35
C THR A 290 -18.38 0.70 -5.99
N GLY A 291 -18.28 0.28 -4.73
CA GLY A 291 -18.73 -1.01 -4.24
C GLY A 291 -20.24 -1.22 -4.28
N HIS A 292 -20.62 -2.49 -4.35
CA HIS A 292 -21.98 -2.98 -4.39
C HIS A 292 -22.35 -3.69 -3.09
N LYS A 293 -23.64 -3.79 -2.83
CA LYS A 293 -24.15 -4.60 -1.72
C LYS A 293 -23.61 -6.03 -1.82
N GLY A 294 -23.11 -6.56 -0.70
CA GLY A 294 -22.53 -7.91 -0.62
C GLY A 294 -21.04 -7.99 -0.97
N ASP A 295 -20.41 -6.89 -1.41
CA ASP A 295 -18.96 -6.84 -1.56
C ASP A 295 -18.26 -6.85 -0.20
N PHE A 296 -17.02 -7.33 -0.16
CA PHE A 296 -16.21 -7.46 1.04
C PHE A 296 -15.13 -6.39 1.09
N VAL A 297 -14.85 -5.84 2.28
CA VAL A 297 -13.79 -4.86 2.48
C VAL A 297 -12.87 -5.32 3.60
N LEU A 298 -11.68 -5.81 3.25
CA LEU A 298 -10.65 -6.18 4.22
C LEU A 298 -9.85 -4.94 4.58
N VAL A 299 -9.85 -4.56 5.86
CA VAL A 299 -9.16 -3.37 6.36
C VAL A 299 -8.02 -3.80 7.27
N GLN A 300 -6.78 -3.53 6.84
CA GLN A 300 -5.56 -3.72 7.64
C GLN A 300 -4.85 -2.39 7.87
N SER A 301 -4.55 -2.05 9.12
CA SER A 301 -3.72 -0.87 9.44
C SER A 301 -3.03 -0.99 10.79
N GLY A 302 -1.91 -0.31 10.95
CA GLY A 302 -1.22 -0.17 12.24
C GLY A 302 0.21 0.32 12.11
N HIS A 303 0.94 -0.12 11.08
CA HIS A 303 2.36 0.20 10.90
C HIS A 303 2.65 1.70 10.81
N ASN A 304 1.73 2.46 10.21
CA ASN A 304 1.88 3.91 10.08
C ASN A 304 1.10 4.70 11.14
N ASP A 305 0.10 4.09 11.77
CA ASP A 305 -0.67 4.67 12.89
C ASP A 305 0.17 4.82 14.17
N GLU A 306 1.17 3.95 14.36
CA GLU A 306 2.03 3.96 15.57
C GLU A 306 3.04 5.09 15.61
N LYS A 307 3.22 5.77 14.49
CA LYS A 307 4.09 6.94 14.40
C LYS A 307 3.63 8.02 15.39
N ASN A 308 4.61 8.52 16.15
CA ASN A 308 4.41 9.46 17.27
C ASN A 308 4.96 10.86 17.00
N GLY A 309 5.40 11.15 15.77
CA GLY A 309 5.94 12.46 15.41
C GLY A 309 7.14 12.89 16.24
N LYS A 310 8.17 12.03 16.35
CA LYS A 310 9.42 12.39 17.05
C LYS A 310 10.07 13.66 16.48
N ASP A 311 9.72 14.04 15.25
CA ASP A 311 9.89 15.39 14.70
C ASP A 311 8.50 16.04 14.54
N LYS A 312 8.21 17.11 15.30
CA LYS A 312 6.94 17.86 15.17
C LYS A 312 6.83 18.51 13.79
N GLY A 313 5.64 18.49 13.18
CA GLY A 313 5.38 19.14 11.89
C GLY A 313 5.80 18.34 10.64
N VAL A 314 6.11 17.05 10.77
CA VAL A 314 6.37 16.14 9.62
C VAL A 314 5.24 15.12 9.44
N VAL A 315 5.26 14.38 8.32
CA VAL A 315 4.24 13.38 7.93
C VAL A 315 3.88 12.38 9.04
N SER A 316 4.81 12.07 9.95
CA SER A 316 4.61 11.12 11.06
C SER A 316 3.94 11.68 12.32
N ASP A 317 3.59 12.97 12.34
CA ASP A 317 3.04 13.64 13.52
C ASP A 317 1.56 13.29 13.73
N PRO A 318 1.16 12.65 14.85
CA PRO A 318 -0.24 12.32 15.13
C PRO A 318 -1.10 13.58 15.38
N THR A 319 -0.47 14.69 15.75
CA THR A 319 -1.15 15.97 15.98
C THR A 319 -1.35 16.78 14.70
N ALA A 320 -0.62 16.44 13.63
CA ALA A 320 -0.79 17.11 12.35
C ALA A 320 -2.15 16.77 11.73
N ARG A 321 -2.85 17.76 11.17
CA ARG A 321 -4.16 17.57 10.53
C ARG A 321 -4.18 16.42 9.51
N PHE A 322 -3.15 16.28 8.69
CA PHE A 322 -2.98 15.28 7.63
C PHE A 322 -1.74 14.37 7.85
N GLY A 323 -1.29 14.22 9.10
CA GLY A 323 -0.24 13.26 9.46
C GLY A 323 -0.74 11.81 9.49
N THR A 324 0.19 10.85 9.45
CA THR A 324 -0.11 9.41 9.44
C THR A 324 -0.38 8.85 10.84
N GLY A 325 0.17 9.45 11.89
CA GLY A 325 0.09 8.94 13.26
C GLY A 325 -1.32 9.03 13.86
N SER A 326 -1.61 8.12 14.79
CA SER A 326 -2.88 8.05 15.53
C SER A 326 -2.63 7.81 17.03
N THR A 327 -3.52 8.30 17.89
CA THR A 327 -3.69 7.75 19.26
C THR A 327 -4.57 6.50 19.21
N GLU A 328 -4.62 5.71 20.29
CA GLU A 328 -5.55 4.56 20.38
C GLU A 328 -7.02 4.97 20.21
N GLU A 329 -7.41 6.09 20.82
CA GLU A 329 -8.77 6.65 20.68
C GLU A 329 -9.06 7.07 19.24
N MET A 330 -8.14 7.78 18.58
CA MET A 330 -8.31 8.16 17.18
C MET A 330 -8.42 6.93 16.29
N TYR A 331 -7.57 5.93 16.51
CA TYR A 331 -7.57 4.67 15.76
C TYR A 331 -8.91 3.94 15.89
N ARG A 332 -9.42 3.77 17.12
CA ARG A 332 -10.75 3.21 17.39
C ARG A 332 -11.86 4.02 16.70
N ASN A 333 -11.82 5.35 16.83
CA ASN A 333 -12.83 6.23 16.25
C ASN A 333 -12.84 6.19 14.72
N TYR A 334 -11.68 6.04 14.07
CA TYR A 334 -11.62 5.80 12.63
C TYR A 334 -12.27 4.46 12.29
N LEU A 335 -11.87 3.36 12.94
CA LEU A 335 -12.47 2.03 12.71
C LEU A 335 -14.00 2.08 12.84
N GLU A 336 -14.53 2.52 13.97
CA GLU A 336 -15.97 2.46 14.27
C GLU A 336 -16.79 3.42 13.40
N TYR A 337 -16.44 4.70 13.39
CA TYR A 337 -17.31 5.73 12.85
C TYR A 337 -17.02 6.10 11.41
N CYS A 338 -15.81 5.82 10.91
CA CYS A 338 -15.42 6.17 9.55
C CYS A 338 -15.34 4.95 8.62
N TYR A 339 -14.94 3.78 9.12
CA TYR A 339 -14.80 2.57 8.32
C TYR A 339 -16.01 1.64 8.46
N LEU A 340 -16.17 0.96 9.60
CA LEU A 340 -17.21 -0.06 9.81
C LEU A 340 -18.59 0.47 9.48
N SER A 341 -18.99 1.57 10.13
CA SER A 341 -20.28 2.21 9.91
C SER A 341 -20.51 2.68 8.46
N ALA A 342 -19.45 3.09 7.75
CA ALA A 342 -19.58 3.55 6.37
C ALA A 342 -19.66 2.39 5.37
N ILE A 343 -18.92 1.31 5.61
CA ILE A 343 -18.96 0.07 4.80
C ILE A 343 -20.35 -0.57 4.92
N GLU A 344 -20.85 -0.72 6.15
CA GLU A 344 -22.16 -1.31 6.43
C GLU A 344 -23.32 -0.52 5.79
N VAL A 345 -23.31 0.81 5.88
CA VAL A 345 -24.40 1.61 5.29
C VAL A 345 -24.40 1.60 3.76
N ARG A 346 -23.28 1.21 3.14
CA ARG A 346 -23.19 0.94 1.69
C ARG A 346 -23.57 -0.51 1.35
N GLY A 347 -24.01 -1.30 2.32
CA GLY A 347 -24.40 -2.69 2.13
C GLY A 347 -23.24 -3.66 1.92
N MET A 348 -22.01 -3.19 2.13
CA MET A 348 -20.78 -3.97 2.03
C MET A 348 -20.46 -4.63 3.37
N ILE A 349 -19.58 -5.62 3.36
CA ILE A 349 -19.23 -6.45 4.53
C ILE A 349 -17.80 -6.09 4.98
N PRO A 350 -17.63 -5.43 6.15
CA PRO A 350 -16.29 -5.16 6.67
C PRO A 350 -15.66 -6.41 7.26
N ILE A 351 -14.36 -6.59 7.04
CA ILE A 351 -13.53 -7.60 7.68
C ILE A 351 -12.27 -6.91 8.19
N LEU A 352 -11.99 -7.00 9.48
CA LEU A 352 -10.78 -6.43 10.05
C LEU A 352 -9.63 -7.44 9.96
N VAL A 353 -8.43 -6.96 9.64
CA VAL A 353 -7.21 -7.77 9.64
C VAL A 353 -6.19 -7.07 10.52
N THR A 354 -5.76 -7.72 11.61
CA THR A 354 -4.71 -7.13 12.46
C THR A 354 -3.40 -6.97 11.67
N PRO A 355 -2.61 -5.91 11.90
CA PRO A 355 -1.33 -5.77 11.25
C PRO A 355 -0.36 -6.87 11.72
N MET A 356 0.34 -7.50 10.77
CA MET A 356 1.35 -8.52 11.05
C MET A 356 2.51 -7.97 11.90
N THR A 357 3.12 -8.79 12.77
CA THR A 357 4.22 -8.34 13.65
C THR A 357 5.54 -8.08 12.92
N ARG A 358 6.26 -7.01 13.24
CA ARG A 358 7.58 -6.79 12.66
C ARG A 358 8.57 -7.86 13.13
N ALA A 359 9.40 -8.32 12.20
CA ALA A 359 10.56 -9.11 12.55
C ALA A 359 11.61 -8.18 13.20
N GLU A 360 11.89 -8.36 14.49
CA GLU A 360 13.04 -7.73 15.11
C GLU A 360 14.34 -8.21 14.43
N THR A 361 15.23 -7.27 14.11
CA THR A 361 16.44 -7.51 13.32
C THR A 361 17.70 -7.28 14.16
N GLY A 362 18.81 -7.94 13.82
CA GLY A 362 20.06 -7.81 14.59
C GLY A 362 20.04 -8.56 15.92
N VAL A 363 19.08 -9.46 16.09
CA VAL A 363 18.87 -10.28 17.28
C VAL A 363 19.65 -11.59 17.21
N THR A 364 19.88 -12.22 18.36
CA THR A 364 20.56 -13.53 18.43
C THR A 364 19.68 -14.64 17.86
N LYS A 365 20.28 -15.75 17.40
CA LYS A 365 19.54 -16.89 16.81
C LYS A 365 18.47 -17.54 17.73
N TRP A 366 18.48 -17.23 19.02
CA TRP A 366 17.54 -17.74 20.03
C TRP A 366 16.39 -16.76 20.35
N HIS A 367 16.30 -15.65 19.61
CA HIS A 367 15.26 -14.66 19.81
C HIS A 367 13.87 -15.24 19.56
N VAL A 368 12.90 -14.81 20.38
CA VAL A 368 11.49 -15.16 20.27
C VAL A 368 10.72 -13.89 19.89
N TYR A 369 10.12 -13.92 18.72
CA TYR A 369 9.27 -12.84 18.22
C TYR A 369 7.98 -12.73 19.03
N SER A 370 7.50 -11.50 19.19
CA SER A 370 6.26 -11.17 19.90
C SER A 370 5.51 -10.05 19.17
N ASP A 371 4.34 -9.65 19.66
CA ASP A 371 3.54 -8.58 19.05
C ASP A 371 4.26 -7.21 19.12
N SER A 372 4.75 -6.74 17.97
CA SER A 372 5.48 -5.47 17.85
C SER A 372 4.60 -4.23 18.02
N PHE A 373 3.28 -4.38 18.10
CA PHE A 373 2.34 -3.27 18.31
C PHE A 373 1.99 -3.05 19.78
N VAL A 374 2.68 -3.73 20.70
CA VAL A 374 2.57 -3.54 22.14
C VAL A 374 3.73 -2.69 22.62
N SER A 375 3.42 -1.46 23.00
CA SER A 375 4.35 -0.53 23.65
C SER A 375 3.71 0.04 24.91
N LYS A 376 4.48 0.76 25.74
CA LYS A 376 3.94 1.38 26.96
C LYS A 376 2.68 2.24 26.70
N ASP A 377 2.62 2.91 25.56
CA ASP A 377 1.61 3.93 25.26
C ASP A 377 0.64 3.55 24.11
N LYS A 378 0.87 2.42 23.41
CA LYS A 378 0.08 2.01 22.23
C LYS A 378 -0.03 0.48 22.11
N HIS A 379 -1.24 0.01 21.83
CA HIS A 379 -1.64 -1.40 21.71
C HIS A 379 -2.65 -1.59 20.56
N PHE A 380 -2.31 -1.23 19.32
CA PHE A 380 -3.31 -1.17 18.25
C PHE A 380 -3.95 -2.50 17.87
N THR A 381 -3.21 -3.61 17.97
CA THR A 381 -3.74 -4.96 17.76
C THR A 381 -4.83 -5.27 18.79
N LYS A 382 -4.61 -4.92 20.07
CA LYS A 382 -5.62 -5.01 21.12
C LYS A 382 -6.82 -4.10 20.86
N VAL A 383 -6.61 -2.86 20.41
CA VAL A 383 -7.69 -1.92 20.06
C VAL A 383 -8.53 -2.47 18.91
N MET A 384 -7.90 -3.00 17.85
CA MET A 384 -8.61 -3.59 16.71
C MET A 384 -9.39 -4.84 17.11
N ARG A 385 -8.78 -5.76 17.88
CA ARG A 385 -9.48 -6.94 18.45
C ARG A 385 -10.72 -6.54 19.26
N GLY A 386 -10.57 -5.55 20.15
CA GLY A 386 -11.68 -5.02 20.93
C GLY A 386 -12.77 -4.38 20.07
N THR A 387 -12.36 -3.61 19.05
CA THR A 387 -13.30 -2.95 18.12
C THR A 387 -14.10 -3.97 17.30
N ALA A 388 -13.43 -5.01 16.79
CA ALA A 388 -14.09 -6.10 16.05
C ALA A 388 -15.14 -6.80 16.91
N LYS A 389 -14.76 -7.16 18.15
CA LYS A 389 -15.65 -7.79 19.12
C LYS A 389 -16.85 -6.91 19.47
N ASP A 390 -16.60 -5.64 19.80
CA ASP A 390 -17.65 -4.72 20.26
C ASP A 390 -18.66 -4.37 19.16
N ASN A 391 -18.26 -4.48 17.89
CA ASN A 391 -19.11 -4.21 16.72
C ASN A 391 -19.58 -5.49 16.00
N ASN A 392 -19.26 -6.69 16.52
CA ASN A 392 -19.59 -7.98 15.91
C ASN A 392 -19.14 -8.11 14.44
N VAL A 393 -17.89 -7.73 14.17
CA VAL A 393 -17.27 -7.76 12.85
C VAL A 393 -16.21 -8.88 12.81
N PRO A 394 -16.14 -9.68 11.72
CA PRO A 394 -15.12 -10.71 11.56
C PRO A 394 -13.70 -10.12 11.61
N LEU A 395 -12.81 -10.80 12.32
CA LEU A 395 -11.41 -10.43 12.49
C LEU A 395 -10.51 -11.59 12.09
N VAL A 396 -9.61 -11.34 11.14
CA VAL A 396 -8.46 -12.20 10.86
C VAL A 396 -7.28 -11.73 11.72
N ASP A 397 -6.76 -12.60 12.59
CA ASP A 397 -5.68 -12.27 13.53
C ASP A 397 -4.30 -12.57 12.95
N LEU A 398 -4.00 -11.92 11.82
CA LEU A 398 -2.71 -12.07 11.15
C LEU A 398 -1.52 -11.70 12.04
N ASN A 399 -1.72 -10.88 13.08
CA ASN A 399 -0.68 -10.56 14.05
C ASN A 399 -0.26 -11.81 14.83
N GLU A 400 -1.23 -12.54 15.41
CA GLU A 400 -0.96 -13.78 16.12
C GLU A 400 -0.33 -14.83 15.20
N ASP A 401 -0.90 -15.03 14.01
CA ASP A 401 -0.35 -15.97 13.02
C ASP A 401 1.08 -15.64 12.60
N SER A 402 1.37 -14.34 12.40
CA SER A 402 2.71 -13.90 12.04
C SER A 402 3.71 -14.13 13.16
N VAL A 403 3.36 -13.86 14.43
CA VAL A 403 4.22 -14.15 15.59
C VAL A 403 4.58 -15.63 15.63
N ASN A 404 3.57 -16.50 15.49
CA ASN A 404 3.76 -17.94 15.52
C ASN A 404 4.66 -18.41 14.37
N TYR A 405 4.43 -17.92 13.16
CA TYR A 405 5.20 -18.32 12.00
C TYR A 405 6.66 -17.82 12.03
N LEU A 406 6.91 -16.58 12.45
CA LEU A 406 8.29 -16.08 12.59
C LEU A 406 9.08 -16.90 13.63
N ASN A 407 8.42 -17.33 14.72
CA ASN A 407 9.02 -18.21 15.71
C ASN A 407 9.30 -19.62 15.18
N GLU A 408 8.42 -20.18 14.35
CA GLU A 408 8.65 -21.45 13.65
C GLU A 408 9.86 -21.37 12.71
N LEU A 409 10.01 -20.27 11.98
CA LEU A 409 11.15 -20.05 11.07
C LEU A 409 12.48 -19.83 11.81
N GLY A 410 12.41 -19.32 13.04
CA GLY A 410 13.55 -18.76 13.76
C GLY A 410 14.17 -17.56 13.03
N VAL A 411 15.26 -17.03 13.59
CA VAL A 411 15.90 -15.80 13.08
C VAL A 411 16.45 -15.94 11.67
N GLN A 412 17.05 -17.09 11.34
CA GLN A 412 17.66 -17.30 10.01
C GLN A 412 16.60 -17.40 8.91
N GLY A 413 15.55 -18.21 9.12
CA GLY A 413 14.44 -18.33 8.19
C GLY A 413 13.69 -17.00 8.03
N THR A 414 13.42 -16.30 9.14
CA THR A 414 12.78 -14.98 9.13
C THR A 414 13.61 -13.95 8.36
N THR A 415 14.93 -13.88 8.62
CA THR A 415 15.83 -12.96 7.92
C THR A 415 15.80 -13.17 6.42
N ALA A 416 15.70 -14.42 5.94
CA ALA A 416 15.70 -14.72 4.51
C ALA A 416 14.47 -14.17 3.77
N VAL A 417 13.33 -14.04 4.45
CA VAL A 417 12.03 -13.75 3.81
C VAL A 417 11.49 -12.34 4.10
N VAL A 418 12.14 -11.57 4.97
CA VAL A 418 11.98 -10.10 5.05
C VAL A 418 12.93 -9.38 4.09
N MET A 419 12.84 -8.06 3.99
CA MET A 419 13.72 -7.22 3.16
C MET A 419 15.14 -7.09 3.76
N SER A 420 15.81 -8.23 3.89
CA SER A 420 17.26 -8.35 4.06
C SER A 420 17.89 -8.48 2.66
N ILE A 421 18.76 -7.56 2.27
CA ILE A 421 19.36 -7.56 0.92
C ILE A 421 20.87 -7.42 1.04
N GLU A 422 21.61 -8.30 0.38
CA GLU A 422 23.05 -8.19 0.12
C GLU A 422 23.34 -7.87 -1.35
N ALA A 423 24.59 -7.51 -1.66
CA ALA A 423 25.01 -7.20 -3.01
C ALA A 423 24.76 -8.34 -4.00
N GLY A 424 24.25 -7.99 -5.18
CA GLY A 424 23.97 -8.91 -6.27
C GLY A 424 22.71 -9.78 -6.10
N GLU A 425 21.85 -9.51 -5.12
CA GLU A 425 20.55 -10.20 -5.03
C GLU A 425 19.48 -9.67 -6.00
N THR A 426 19.48 -8.37 -6.30
CA THR A 426 18.49 -7.74 -7.19
C THR A 426 19.04 -6.45 -7.81
N PRO A 427 18.73 -6.13 -9.08
CA PRO A 427 19.08 -4.86 -9.71
C PRO A 427 18.13 -3.70 -9.35
N ALA A 428 17.04 -3.99 -8.66
CA ALA A 428 15.97 -3.06 -8.30
C ALA A 428 16.42 -1.95 -7.32
N LYS A 429 15.49 -1.11 -6.89
CA LYS A 429 15.77 -0.04 -5.93
C LYS A 429 14.66 0.14 -4.88
N SER A 430 14.93 1.02 -3.94
CA SER A 430 13.92 1.66 -3.09
C SER A 430 13.93 3.17 -3.32
N ASN A 431 13.01 3.88 -2.67
CA ASN A 431 13.07 5.34 -2.56
C ASN A 431 14.37 5.85 -1.91
N SER A 432 15.12 4.98 -1.24
CA SER A 432 16.39 5.30 -0.62
C SER A 432 17.60 4.86 -1.42
N GLY A 433 17.47 4.44 -2.69
CA GLY A 433 18.62 4.08 -3.55
C GLY A 433 18.57 2.66 -4.10
N SER A 434 19.55 2.33 -4.95
CA SER A 434 19.70 1.01 -5.58
C SER A 434 19.96 -0.10 -4.56
N TYR A 435 19.38 -1.28 -4.81
CA TYR A 435 19.66 -2.51 -4.05
C TYR A 435 20.82 -3.33 -4.61
N ALA A 436 21.35 -2.98 -5.79
CA ALA A 436 22.32 -3.79 -6.52
C ALA A 436 23.59 -4.09 -5.70
N ASN A 437 23.98 -3.17 -4.82
CA ASN A 437 25.13 -3.30 -3.93
C ASN A 437 24.75 -3.63 -2.47
N GLY A 438 23.49 -3.97 -2.22
CA GLY A 438 22.93 -4.29 -0.92
C GLY A 438 21.92 -3.24 -0.44
N HIS A 439 21.47 -3.31 0.82
CA HIS A 439 20.36 -2.47 1.29
C HIS A 439 20.81 -1.00 1.50
N PRO A 440 20.27 -0.01 0.76
CA PRO A 440 20.83 1.35 0.72
C PRO A 440 20.65 2.14 2.03
N GLN A 441 19.73 1.72 2.90
CA GLN A 441 19.56 2.27 4.25
C GLN A 441 20.43 1.60 5.33
N LEU A 442 21.38 0.74 4.96
CA LEU A 442 22.30 0.07 5.89
C LEU A 442 21.60 -0.69 7.03
N LYS A 443 20.50 -1.38 6.70
CA LYS A 443 19.74 -2.19 7.66
C LYS A 443 19.10 -3.40 6.99
N ILE A 444 18.69 -4.36 7.81
CA ILE A 444 17.65 -5.31 7.45
C ILE A 444 16.31 -4.64 7.75
N ASP A 445 15.39 -4.65 6.79
CA ASP A 445 14.04 -4.15 7.01
C ASP A 445 13.12 -5.31 7.39
N GLY A 446 12.78 -5.39 8.68
CA GLY A 446 11.88 -6.39 9.24
C GLY A 446 10.38 -6.04 9.16
N THR A 447 10.01 -4.93 8.51
CA THR A 447 8.61 -4.58 8.23
C THR A 447 8.20 -5.04 6.83
N HIS A 448 9.04 -4.79 5.82
CA HIS A 448 8.74 -5.17 4.45
C HIS A 448 9.19 -6.60 4.15
N MET A 449 8.45 -7.25 3.26
CA MET A 449 8.54 -8.68 3.05
C MET A 449 8.94 -9.01 1.62
N LYS A 450 9.46 -10.22 1.43
CA LYS A 450 9.60 -10.83 0.10
C LYS A 450 8.42 -11.78 -0.16
N GLU A 451 8.21 -12.15 -1.42
CA GLU A 451 7.08 -13.00 -1.83
C GLU A 451 6.97 -14.32 -1.04
N ALA A 452 8.11 -14.92 -0.67
CA ALA A 452 8.13 -16.14 0.15
C ALA A 452 7.38 -16.00 1.49
N LEU A 453 7.39 -14.82 2.12
CA LEU A 453 6.64 -14.55 3.34
C LEU A 453 5.19 -14.14 3.06
N THR A 454 4.96 -13.32 2.04
CA THR A 454 3.63 -12.78 1.75
C THR A 454 2.63 -13.86 1.35
N LYS A 455 3.07 -14.91 0.64
CA LYS A 455 2.26 -16.12 0.37
C LYS A 455 1.78 -16.81 1.65
N GLN A 456 2.61 -16.83 2.69
CA GLN A 456 2.27 -17.47 3.96
C GLN A 456 1.27 -16.63 4.76
N TYR A 457 1.35 -15.32 4.67
CA TYR A 457 0.33 -14.44 5.25
C TYR A 457 -1.00 -14.51 4.49
N ALA A 458 -0.96 -14.52 3.16
CA ALA A 458 -2.17 -14.76 2.35
C ALA A 458 -2.82 -16.11 2.70
N ARG A 459 -2.01 -17.17 2.90
CA ARG A 459 -2.44 -18.49 3.39
C ARG A 459 -3.19 -18.42 4.72
N PHE A 460 -2.62 -17.73 5.71
CA PHE A 460 -3.25 -17.58 7.03
C PHE A 460 -4.59 -16.86 6.93
N ILE A 461 -4.65 -15.80 6.13
CA ILE A 461 -5.87 -15.01 5.95
C ILE A 461 -7.00 -15.87 5.36
N VAL A 462 -6.78 -16.61 4.26
CA VAL A 462 -7.84 -17.47 3.68
C VAL A 462 -8.25 -18.62 4.60
N THR A 463 -7.29 -19.12 5.40
CA THR A 463 -7.55 -20.15 6.41
C THR A 463 -8.47 -19.61 7.51
N ASP A 464 -8.20 -18.41 8.00
CA ASP A 464 -9.00 -17.76 9.03
C ASP A 464 -10.37 -17.33 8.52
N LEU A 465 -10.47 -16.83 7.29
CA LEU A 465 -11.75 -16.54 6.65
C LEU A 465 -12.65 -17.79 6.58
N ALA A 466 -12.09 -18.95 6.23
CA ALA A 466 -12.82 -20.22 6.23
C ALA A 466 -13.25 -20.67 7.64
N LYS A 467 -12.47 -20.37 8.69
CA LYS A 467 -12.88 -20.61 10.08
C LYS A 467 -14.04 -19.70 10.49
N LEU A 468 -13.91 -18.40 10.17
CA LEU A 468 -14.87 -17.35 10.52
C LEU A 468 -16.23 -17.54 9.86
N GLU A 469 -16.32 -18.18 8.68
CA GLU A 469 -17.59 -18.46 8.01
C GLU A 469 -18.62 -19.16 8.93
N LYS A 470 -18.16 -19.99 9.87
CA LYS A 470 -19.03 -20.69 10.83
C LYS A 470 -19.83 -19.73 11.71
N ASP A 471 -19.20 -18.63 12.12
CA ASP A 471 -19.81 -17.61 12.98
C ASP A 471 -20.43 -16.47 12.13
N TYR A 472 -19.94 -16.30 10.90
CA TYR A 472 -20.33 -15.23 9.98
C TYR A 472 -20.74 -15.81 8.62
N SER A 473 -21.93 -16.43 8.56
CA SER A 473 -22.43 -17.13 7.36
C SER A 473 -22.47 -16.27 6.08
N TYR A 474 -22.52 -14.95 6.19
CA TYR A 474 -22.43 -14.04 5.04
C TYR A 474 -21.04 -14.01 4.37
N LEU A 475 -20.01 -14.63 4.96
CA LEU A 475 -18.70 -14.83 4.34
C LEU A 475 -18.71 -15.97 3.31
N LYS A 476 -19.77 -16.78 3.24
CA LYS A 476 -19.85 -17.94 2.36
C LYS A 476 -19.54 -17.64 0.88
N PRO A 477 -20.03 -16.54 0.26
CA PRO A 477 -19.66 -16.23 -1.12
C PRO A 477 -18.15 -16.04 -1.34
N LEU A 478 -17.45 -15.50 -0.33
CA LEU A 478 -15.99 -15.33 -0.37
C LEU A 478 -15.28 -16.69 -0.27
N THR A 479 -15.64 -17.51 0.71
CA THR A 479 -14.97 -18.80 0.97
C THR A 479 -15.31 -19.85 -0.08
N ASP A 480 -16.53 -19.81 -0.66
CA ASP A 480 -16.92 -20.62 -1.82
C ASP A 480 -16.09 -20.27 -3.06
N ALA A 481 -15.58 -19.05 -3.15
CA ALA A 481 -14.72 -18.61 -4.23
C ALA A 481 -13.25 -19.03 -4.04
N HIS A 482 -12.84 -19.61 -2.90
CA HIS A 482 -11.51 -20.24 -2.82
C HIS A 482 -11.34 -21.31 -3.91
N THR A 483 -10.13 -21.43 -4.46
CA THR A 483 -9.82 -22.51 -5.42
C THR A 483 -9.98 -23.89 -4.77
N SER A 484 -10.13 -24.94 -5.59
CA SER A 484 -10.23 -26.32 -5.08
C SER A 484 -9.00 -26.71 -4.26
N ASP A 485 -7.81 -26.31 -4.68
CA ASP A 485 -6.57 -26.63 -3.98
C ASP A 485 -6.44 -25.89 -2.65
N VAL A 486 -6.91 -24.64 -2.57
CA VAL A 486 -6.98 -23.90 -1.30
C VAL A 486 -7.94 -24.57 -0.32
N LYS A 487 -9.12 -25.00 -0.78
CA LYS A 487 -10.10 -25.72 0.07
C LYS A 487 -9.52 -27.05 0.58
N ASP A 488 -8.86 -27.82 -0.30
CA ASP A 488 -8.17 -29.06 0.07
C ASP A 488 -7.05 -28.80 1.08
N ALA A 489 -6.24 -27.75 0.86
CA ALA A 489 -5.14 -27.38 1.74
C ALA A 489 -5.60 -26.94 3.13
N ILE A 490 -6.71 -26.19 3.23
CA ILE A 490 -7.29 -25.78 4.52
C ILE A 490 -7.74 -27.00 5.34
N VAL A 491 -8.30 -28.03 4.69
CA VAL A 491 -8.77 -29.25 5.38
C VAL A 491 -7.62 -30.16 5.77
N THR A 492 -6.64 -30.34 4.88
CA THR A 492 -5.55 -31.31 5.06
C THR A 492 -4.33 -30.73 5.79
N GLY A 493 -4.20 -29.41 5.83
CA GLY A 493 -2.97 -28.72 6.24
C GLY A 493 -1.84 -28.79 5.21
N ASN A 494 -2.03 -29.45 4.06
CA ASN A 494 -1.02 -29.59 3.03
C ASN A 494 -1.19 -28.53 1.92
N TRP A 495 -0.24 -27.60 1.84
CA TRP A 495 -0.25 -26.49 0.89
C TRP A 495 0.59 -26.72 -0.36
N ASP A 496 1.15 -27.93 -0.55
CA ASP A 496 2.07 -28.23 -1.66
C ASP A 496 1.45 -28.02 -3.05
N LYS A 497 0.14 -28.21 -3.22
CA LYS A 497 -0.55 -27.93 -4.49
C LYS A 497 -0.72 -26.44 -4.76
N VAL A 498 -0.92 -25.65 -3.70
CA VAL A 498 -1.12 -24.19 -3.80
C VAL A 498 0.22 -23.48 -3.98
N TYR A 499 1.26 -23.96 -3.28
CA TYR A 499 2.62 -23.41 -3.33
C TYR A 499 3.66 -24.49 -3.64
N PRO A 500 3.60 -25.08 -4.85
CA PRO A 500 4.51 -26.17 -5.25
C PRO A 500 5.98 -25.76 -5.26
N GLU A 501 6.28 -24.46 -5.26
CA GLU A 501 7.63 -23.91 -5.22
C GLU A 501 8.28 -23.94 -3.83
N VAL A 502 7.54 -24.19 -2.75
CA VAL A 502 8.12 -24.25 -1.40
C VAL A 502 9.05 -25.47 -1.29
N ALA A 503 10.30 -25.22 -0.91
CA ALA A 503 11.33 -26.23 -0.71
C ALA A 503 11.55 -26.49 0.79
N LYS A 504 11.36 -27.75 1.21
CA LYS A 504 11.31 -28.12 2.65
C LYS A 504 12.63 -27.88 3.37
N ASP A 505 13.74 -28.15 2.70
CA ASP A 505 15.10 -27.97 3.20
C ASP A 505 15.58 -26.51 3.22
N CYS A 506 14.77 -25.56 2.72
CA CYS A 506 15.08 -24.14 2.66
C CYS A 506 14.21 -23.27 3.58
N LEU A 507 13.36 -23.86 4.44
CA LEU A 507 12.46 -23.10 5.31
C LEU A 507 13.20 -22.40 6.45
N THR A 508 14.18 -23.08 7.06
CA THR A 508 14.91 -22.63 8.25
C THR A 508 16.41 -22.89 8.10
N GLY A 509 17.19 -22.46 9.10
CA GLY A 509 18.63 -22.70 9.12
C GLY A 509 19.42 -21.95 8.04
N ASP A 510 20.66 -22.35 7.82
CA ASP A 510 21.55 -21.75 6.82
C ASP A 510 21.07 -21.92 5.37
N ASN A 511 20.34 -23.01 5.11
CA ASN A 511 19.78 -23.29 3.78
C ASN A 511 18.66 -22.32 3.37
N ALA A 512 18.06 -21.62 4.35
CA ALA A 512 17.06 -20.60 4.06
C ALA A 512 17.66 -19.33 3.45
N TYR A 513 18.99 -19.14 3.46
CA TYR A 513 19.61 -17.85 3.14
C TYR A 513 19.15 -17.22 1.81
N TYR A 514 18.89 -18.02 0.78
CA TYR A 514 18.35 -17.55 -0.52
C TYR A 514 16.94 -18.08 -0.81
N ARG A 515 16.14 -18.40 0.22
CA ARG A 515 14.82 -19.02 0.10
C ARG A 515 13.93 -18.29 -0.91
N ASN A 516 13.86 -16.95 -0.87
CA ASN A 516 13.02 -16.21 -1.81
C ASN A 516 13.47 -16.38 -3.27
N GLN A 517 14.78 -16.33 -3.54
CA GLN A 517 15.30 -16.54 -4.88
C GLN A 517 15.07 -17.98 -5.35
N ILE A 518 15.30 -18.95 -4.47
CA ILE A 518 15.07 -20.38 -4.75
C ILE A 518 13.60 -20.63 -5.09
N GLU A 519 12.67 -20.21 -4.23
CA GLU A 519 11.23 -20.38 -4.47
C GLU A 519 10.79 -19.67 -5.75
N LYS A 520 11.30 -18.46 -6.06
CA LYS A 520 10.97 -17.82 -7.34
C LYS A 520 11.48 -18.63 -8.54
N MET A 521 12.70 -19.17 -8.50
CA MET A 521 13.22 -20.00 -9.61
C MET A 521 12.44 -21.31 -9.78
N LEU A 522 11.95 -21.89 -8.68
CA LEU A 522 11.05 -23.05 -8.70
C LEU A 522 9.68 -22.68 -9.29
N GLN A 523 9.12 -21.53 -8.88
CA GLN A 523 7.84 -21.01 -9.36
C GLN A 523 7.86 -20.72 -10.87
N LEU A 524 8.99 -20.22 -11.40
CA LEU A 524 9.19 -20.01 -12.84
C LEU A 524 9.46 -21.31 -13.62
N GLY A 525 9.60 -22.47 -12.96
CA GLY A 525 9.90 -23.74 -13.61
C GLY A 525 11.30 -23.82 -14.24
N VAL A 526 12.22 -22.96 -13.81
CA VAL A 526 13.59 -22.89 -14.36
C VAL A 526 14.61 -23.65 -13.51
N MET A 527 14.25 -23.98 -12.27
CA MET A 527 14.95 -24.93 -11.42
C MET A 527 13.95 -25.97 -10.88
N SER A 528 14.45 -27.03 -10.25
CA SER A 528 13.64 -28.15 -9.76
C SER A 528 13.99 -28.56 -8.33
N LYS A 529 13.02 -29.23 -7.69
CA LYS A 529 13.22 -30.00 -6.45
C LYS A 529 13.50 -31.47 -6.79
N ASP A 530 14.05 -32.21 -5.85
CA ASP A 530 14.08 -33.67 -5.92
C ASP A 530 12.72 -34.30 -5.58
N SER A 531 12.65 -35.64 -5.57
CA SER A 531 11.44 -36.39 -5.27
C SER A 531 10.93 -36.24 -3.84
N ASP A 532 11.79 -35.83 -2.90
CA ASP A 532 11.42 -35.62 -1.50
C ASP A 532 10.88 -34.20 -1.25
N GLY A 533 10.99 -33.33 -2.26
CA GLY A 533 10.59 -31.93 -2.20
C GLY A 533 11.70 -31.01 -1.65
N ASN A 534 12.96 -31.44 -1.73
CA ASN A 534 14.12 -30.64 -1.34
C ASN A 534 14.78 -29.99 -2.56
N PHE A 535 15.32 -28.78 -2.37
CA PHE A 535 16.04 -28.06 -3.41
C PHE A 535 17.54 -28.41 -3.45
N ASN A 536 18.09 -28.87 -2.32
CA ASN A 536 19.50 -29.19 -2.12
C ASN A 536 20.43 -28.00 -2.40
N PRO A 537 20.33 -26.89 -1.64
CA PRO A 537 20.97 -25.61 -1.96
C PRO A 537 22.49 -25.65 -2.04
N GLN A 538 23.14 -26.60 -1.38
CA GLN A 538 24.60 -26.75 -1.34
C GLN A 538 25.17 -27.57 -2.50
N ASN A 539 24.33 -28.29 -3.24
CA ASN A 539 24.80 -29.03 -4.41
C ASN A 539 25.40 -28.06 -5.44
N ILE A 540 26.43 -28.51 -6.15
CA ILE A 540 27.07 -27.71 -7.19
C ILE A 540 26.15 -27.66 -8.42
N MET A 541 25.94 -26.46 -8.93
CA MET A 541 25.18 -26.23 -10.16
C MET A 541 26.04 -26.64 -11.36
N THR A 542 25.46 -27.31 -12.35
CA THR A 542 26.17 -27.57 -13.62
C THR A 542 26.04 -26.41 -14.60
N VAL A 543 26.98 -26.31 -15.54
CA VAL A 543 26.95 -25.33 -16.62
C VAL A 543 25.68 -25.49 -17.46
N LYS A 544 25.32 -26.72 -17.82
CA LYS A 544 24.11 -27.01 -18.60
C LYS A 544 22.82 -26.61 -17.87
N GLU A 545 22.68 -26.95 -16.59
CA GLU A 545 21.49 -26.54 -15.82
C GLU A 545 21.36 -25.01 -15.78
N TYR A 546 22.47 -24.28 -15.62
CA TYR A 546 22.44 -22.83 -15.50
C TYR A 546 22.05 -22.15 -16.82
N ILE A 547 22.61 -22.63 -17.93
CA ILE A 547 22.23 -22.19 -19.28
C ILE A 547 20.75 -22.47 -19.52
N SER A 548 20.26 -23.67 -19.23
CA SER A 548 18.85 -24.02 -19.43
C SER A 548 17.90 -23.14 -18.61
N ALA A 549 18.28 -22.83 -17.37
CA ALA A 549 17.50 -21.91 -16.54
C ALA A 549 17.48 -20.48 -17.12
N LEU A 550 18.64 -19.91 -17.44
CA LEU A 550 18.75 -18.54 -17.92
C LEU A 550 18.12 -18.33 -19.31
N THR A 551 18.25 -19.32 -20.19
CA THR A 551 17.65 -19.29 -21.54
C THR A 551 16.13 -19.33 -21.48
N LYS A 552 15.54 -20.08 -20.55
CA LYS A 552 14.09 -20.00 -20.26
C LYS A 552 13.68 -18.61 -19.78
N ILE A 553 14.42 -18.02 -18.83
CA ILE A 553 14.13 -16.67 -18.31
C ILE A 553 14.15 -15.62 -19.43
N TYR A 554 15.13 -15.67 -20.32
CA TYR A 554 15.28 -14.69 -21.41
C TYR A 554 14.65 -15.09 -22.74
N LYS A 555 14.06 -16.29 -22.82
CA LYS A 555 13.51 -16.88 -24.05
C LYS A 555 14.55 -16.94 -25.18
N ILE A 556 15.76 -17.43 -24.85
CA ILE A 556 16.89 -17.59 -25.77
C ILE A 556 17.00 -19.07 -26.18
N ASP A 557 17.43 -19.34 -27.42
CA ASP A 557 17.73 -20.70 -27.87
C ASP A 557 19.01 -21.23 -27.18
N GLU A 558 18.93 -22.38 -26.49
CA GLU A 558 20.06 -23.00 -25.79
C GLU A 558 21.27 -23.27 -26.71
N SER A 559 21.07 -23.49 -28.01
CA SER A 559 22.15 -23.73 -28.98
C SER A 559 23.11 -22.54 -29.14
N ALA A 560 22.68 -21.34 -28.74
CA ALA A 560 23.53 -20.15 -28.68
C ALA A 560 24.72 -20.33 -27.70
N PHE A 561 24.61 -21.26 -26.76
CA PHE A 561 25.63 -21.54 -25.73
C PHE A 561 26.45 -22.82 -25.99
N LYS A 562 26.38 -23.39 -27.20
CA LYS A 562 27.09 -24.65 -27.56
C LYS A 562 28.61 -24.66 -27.34
N ASN A 563 29.23 -23.48 -27.20
CA ASN A 563 30.66 -23.32 -26.98
C ASN A 563 31.05 -23.47 -25.49
N TYR A 564 30.08 -23.57 -24.58
CA TYR A 564 30.31 -23.84 -23.17
C TYR A 564 30.32 -25.35 -22.93
N THR A 565 31.44 -25.88 -22.43
CA THR A 565 31.56 -27.29 -22.02
C THR A 565 30.77 -27.53 -20.75
N ASP A 566 30.01 -28.62 -20.70
CA ASP A 566 29.28 -29.01 -19.50
C ASP A 566 30.22 -29.53 -18.40
N GLY A 567 29.81 -29.38 -17.14
CA GLY A 567 30.60 -29.63 -15.94
C GLY A 567 30.16 -28.74 -14.79
N ASN A 568 30.97 -28.66 -13.73
CA ASN A 568 30.67 -27.79 -12.59
C ASN A 568 30.72 -26.33 -13.00
N LEU A 569 29.67 -25.57 -12.65
CA LEU A 569 29.62 -24.13 -12.89
C LEU A 569 30.62 -23.43 -11.98
N THR A 570 31.56 -22.70 -12.57
CA THR A 570 32.45 -21.79 -11.82
C THR A 570 32.00 -20.34 -12.00
N ARG A 571 32.49 -19.45 -11.12
CA ARG A 571 32.12 -18.03 -11.15
C ARG A 571 32.49 -17.32 -12.46
N GLU A 572 33.64 -17.63 -13.04
CA GLU A 572 34.06 -17.05 -14.33
C GLU A 572 33.22 -17.55 -15.51
N VAL A 573 32.80 -18.82 -15.48
CA VAL A 573 31.91 -19.40 -16.49
C VAL A 573 30.51 -18.77 -16.38
N MET A 574 29.98 -18.65 -15.16
CA MET A 574 28.70 -17.98 -14.90
C MET A 574 28.70 -16.52 -15.39
N ALA A 575 29.79 -15.78 -15.13
CA ALA A 575 29.95 -14.41 -15.60
C ALA A 575 29.89 -14.30 -17.13
N ALA A 576 30.61 -15.20 -17.82
CA ALA A 576 30.63 -15.26 -19.27
C ALA A 576 29.26 -15.60 -19.85
N ILE A 577 28.53 -16.55 -19.24
CA ILE A 577 27.16 -16.90 -19.64
C ILE A 577 26.20 -15.73 -19.43
N ASN A 578 26.28 -15.05 -18.28
CA ASN A 578 25.44 -13.89 -17.98
C ASN A 578 25.63 -12.77 -19.00
N LEU A 579 26.88 -12.49 -19.40
CA LEU A 579 27.20 -11.48 -20.41
C LEU A 579 26.62 -11.84 -21.78
N ASP A 580 26.81 -13.08 -22.23
CA ASP A 580 26.28 -13.53 -23.52
C ASP A 580 24.76 -13.44 -23.55
N ALA A 581 24.09 -13.91 -22.50
CA ALA A 581 22.63 -13.80 -22.36
C ALA A 581 22.16 -12.34 -22.32
N TYR A 582 22.88 -11.46 -21.60
CA TYR A 582 22.60 -10.03 -21.58
C TYR A 582 22.68 -9.41 -22.98
N ASN A 583 23.76 -9.68 -23.73
CA ASN A 583 23.95 -9.15 -25.07
C ASN A 583 22.90 -9.65 -26.07
N MET A 584 22.35 -10.86 -25.87
CA MET A 584 21.25 -11.39 -26.67
C MET A 584 19.91 -10.76 -26.31
N LYS A 585 19.66 -10.51 -25.02
CA LYS A 585 18.40 -9.95 -24.52
C LYS A 585 18.27 -8.46 -24.77
N PHE A 586 19.35 -7.70 -24.64
CA PHE A 586 19.32 -6.25 -24.59
C PHE A 586 20.06 -5.61 -25.76
N LYS A 587 19.36 -4.73 -26.49
CA LYS A 587 19.96 -3.86 -27.53
C LYS A 587 20.57 -2.58 -26.95
N SER A 588 20.13 -2.19 -25.76
CA SER A 588 20.59 -1.03 -24.99
C SER A 588 20.49 -1.35 -23.50
N LYS A 589 21.21 -0.60 -22.66
CA LYS A 589 21.15 -0.77 -21.21
C LYS A 589 19.69 -0.69 -20.71
N PRO A 590 19.22 -1.65 -19.88
CA PRO A 590 17.88 -1.59 -19.30
C PRO A 590 17.77 -0.47 -18.28
N LYS A 591 16.53 -0.06 -17.96
CA LYS A 591 16.25 1.07 -17.05
C LYS A 591 16.91 0.95 -15.68
N TYR A 592 17.05 -0.27 -15.15
CA TYR A 592 17.82 -0.55 -13.93
C TYR A 592 19.25 0.02 -13.95
N MET A 593 19.90 0.01 -15.12
CA MET A 593 21.26 0.49 -15.32
C MET A 593 21.34 1.98 -15.72
N THR A 594 20.22 2.64 -15.96
CA THR A 594 20.19 4.05 -16.42
C THR A 594 19.52 4.96 -15.40
N ASP A 595 18.35 4.57 -14.92
CA ASP A 595 17.47 5.46 -14.14
C ASP A 595 17.94 5.58 -12.69
N TYR A 596 18.80 4.66 -12.22
CA TYR A 596 19.22 4.57 -10.81
C TYR A 596 20.60 5.16 -10.55
N ASN A 597 21.27 5.67 -11.58
CA ASN A 597 22.68 6.06 -11.49
C ASN A 597 22.92 7.57 -11.41
N GLY A 598 21.90 8.40 -11.66
CA GLY A 598 22.02 9.87 -11.60
C GLY A 598 23.14 10.41 -12.49
N ASN A 599 23.87 11.42 -11.99
CA ASN A 599 25.04 12.03 -12.65
C ASN A 599 26.39 11.42 -12.19
N ASN A 600 26.35 10.37 -11.39
CA ASN A 600 27.53 9.82 -10.73
C ASN A 600 28.45 9.10 -11.76
N ILE A 601 29.76 9.34 -11.62
CA ILE A 601 30.84 8.80 -12.46
C ILE A 601 31.07 7.31 -12.22
N THR A 602 31.80 6.65 -13.11
CA THR A 602 32.04 5.20 -13.05
C THR A 602 33.00 4.81 -11.93
N PRO A 603 32.94 3.57 -11.39
CA PRO A 603 33.86 3.09 -10.36
C PRO A 603 35.37 3.13 -10.69
N ASP A 604 35.71 3.19 -11.98
CA ASP A 604 37.10 3.33 -12.45
C ASP A 604 37.53 4.80 -12.61
N ASP A 605 36.64 5.77 -12.35
CA ASP A 605 36.98 7.20 -12.37
C ASP A 605 37.78 7.57 -11.09
N PRO A 606 38.90 8.31 -11.20
CA PRO A 606 39.69 8.72 -10.04
C PRO A 606 38.94 9.51 -8.97
N ASN A 607 37.82 10.15 -9.32
CA ASN A 607 37.01 10.94 -8.39
C ASN A 607 35.80 10.16 -7.83
N TYR A 608 35.69 8.85 -8.12
CA TYR A 608 34.58 8.02 -7.67
C TYR A 608 34.64 7.79 -6.15
N ASP A 609 33.51 7.98 -5.46
CA ASP A 609 33.37 7.60 -4.06
C ASP A 609 32.91 6.14 -3.95
N PRO A 610 33.69 5.22 -3.38
CA PRO A 610 33.28 3.83 -3.19
C PRO A 610 32.30 3.62 -2.02
N ASN A 611 31.98 4.66 -1.24
CA ASN A 611 31.14 4.58 -0.04
C ASN A 611 29.71 5.04 -0.26
N LEU A 612 29.21 4.97 -1.50
CA LEU A 612 27.85 5.41 -1.85
C LEU A 612 26.79 4.66 -1.05
N VAL A 613 25.93 5.41 -0.37
CA VAL A 613 24.79 4.89 0.41
C VAL A 613 23.57 5.78 0.19
N GLY A 614 22.40 5.35 0.67
CA GLY A 614 21.18 6.13 0.50
C GLY A 614 20.90 6.43 -0.97
N THR A 615 20.35 7.61 -1.26
CA THR A 615 19.92 7.99 -2.62
C THR A 615 21.07 8.07 -3.63
N GLU A 616 22.32 8.08 -3.17
CA GLU A 616 23.51 8.06 -4.02
C GLU A 616 23.93 6.63 -4.41
N ALA A 617 23.39 5.60 -3.73
CA ALA A 617 23.69 4.21 -4.02
C ALA A 617 23.27 3.85 -5.45
N GLN A 618 24.27 3.48 -6.26
CA GLN A 618 24.14 3.20 -7.68
C GLN A 618 23.93 1.70 -7.98
N TYR A 619 23.64 1.42 -9.25
CA TYR A 619 23.54 0.05 -9.78
C TYR A 619 24.93 -0.63 -9.93
N TYR A 620 25.93 0.08 -10.46
CA TYR A 620 27.23 -0.52 -10.82
C TYR A 620 28.03 -0.96 -9.57
N PRO A 621 28.93 -1.96 -9.68
CA PRO A 621 29.73 -2.40 -8.55
C PRO A 621 30.54 -1.25 -7.93
N LEU A 622 30.61 -1.20 -6.60
CA LEU A 622 31.32 -0.13 -5.87
C LEU A 622 32.84 -0.20 -5.98
N VAL A 623 33.37 -1.37 -6.34
CA VAL A 623 34.82 -1.58 -6.50
C VAL A 623 35.11 -1.66 -7.99
N GLY A 624 35.95 -0.76 -8.52
CA GLY A 624 36.38 -0.81 -9.92
C GLY A 624 37.10 -2.11 -10.26
N TYR A 625 37.01 -2.59 -11.51
CA TYR A 625 37.58 -3.88 -11.91
C TYR A 625 39.10 -3.93 -11.69
N ASN A 626 39.79 -2.80 -11.87
CA ASN A 626 41.23 -2.68 -11.63
C ASN A 626 41.63 -2.78 -10.14
N ALA A 627 40.68 -2.72 -9.22
CA ALA A 627 40.92 -2.96 -7.79
C ALA A 627 40.68 -4.42 -7.37
N ILE A 628 40.17 -5.28 -8.25
CA ILE A 628 40.00 -6.71 -7.98
C ILE A 628 41.37 -7.39 -7.87
N LYS A 629 41.58 -8.07 -6.74
CA LYS A 629 42.88 -8.63 -6.31
C LYS A 629 43.22 -9.96 -6.96
N ASP A 630 42.22 -10.76 -7.31
CA ASP A 630 42.38 -12.08 -7.92
C ASP A 630 42.08 -12.12 -9.41
N ARG A 631 42.00 -10.96 -10.09
CA ARG A 631 41.68 -10.88 -11.52
C ARG A 631 42.68 -11.65 -12.41
N MET A 632 43.92 -11.79 -11.97
CA MET A 632 44.96 -12.56 -12.69
C MET A 632 44.73 -14.07 -12.60
N SER A 633 43.82 -14.53 -11.73
CA SER A 633 43.42 -15.94 -11.62
C SER A 633 42.27 -16.31 -12.56
N ILE A 634 41.73 -15.35 -13.32
CA ILE A 634 40.71 -15.59 -14.33
C ILE A 634 41.37 -16.33 -15.51
N SER A 635 40.75 -17.42 -15.95
CA SER A 635 41.19 -18.17 -17.13
C SER A 635 41.23 -17.24 -18.35
N LEU A 636 42.33 -17.26 -19.11
CA LEU A 636 42.54 -16.37 -20.28
C LEU A 636 41.36 -16.37 -21.24
N LYS A 637 40.71 -17.54 -21.45
CA LYS A 637 39.54 -17.69 -22.33
C LYS A 637 38.31 -16.89 -21.90
N PHE A 638 38.22 -16.47 -20.64
CA PHE A 638 37.09 -15.75 -20.07
C PHE A 638 37.45 -14.32 -19.60
N ALA A 639 38.72 -13.92 -19.65
CA ALA A 639 39.20 -12.67 -19.07
C ALA A 639 38.40 -11.43 -19.52
N ASP A 640 38.19 -11.27 -20.83
CA ASP A 640 37.44 -10.13 -21.38
C ASP A 640 35.96 -10.20 -20.98
N LYS A 641 35.34 -11.37 -21.08
CA LYS A 641 33.94 -11.56 -20.71
C LYS A 641 33.69 -11.31 -19.22
N VAL A 642 34.58 -11.75 -18.34
CA VAL A 642 34.46 -11.51 -16.89
C VAL A 642 34.59 -10.02 -16.59
N LYS A 643 35.53 -9.32 -17.23
CA LYS A 643 35.68 -7.87 -17.11
C LYS A 643 34.41 -7.14 -17.54
N ASP A 644 33.87 -7.48 -18.71
CA ASP A 644 32.68 -6.82 -19.24
C ASP A 644 31.43 -7.13 -18.40
N ALA A 645 31.25 -8.39 -17.97
CA ALA A 645 30.18 -8.78 -17.06
C ALA A 645 30.26 -8.02 -15.73
N TYR A 646 31.46 -7.86 -15.18
CA TYR A 646 31.70 -7.13 -13.95
C TYR A 646 31.37 -5.63 -14.13
N ASN A 647 31.87 -5.00 -15.18
CA ASN A 647 31.62 -3.58 -15.46
C ASN A 647 30.14 -3.27 -15.75
N LEU A 648 29.40 -4.23 -16.30
CA LEU A 648 27.94 -4.17 -16.46
C LEU A 648 27.17 -4.53 -15.18
N GLY A 649 27.86 -4.87 -14.07
CA GLY A 649 27.22 -5.28 -12.82
C GLY A 649 26.39 -6.56 -12.94
N LEU A 650 26.70 -7.43 -13.91
CA LEU A 650 26.07 -8.75 -14.08
C LEU A 650 26.65 -9.80 -13.11
N ILE A 651 27.82 -9.49 -12.54
CA ILE A 651 28.44 -10.18 -11.43
C ILE A 651 29.00 -9.16 -10.44
N ARG A 652 29.15 -9.55 -9.18
CA ARG A 652 29.81 -8.78 -8.11
C ARG A 652 30.63 -9.71 -7.24
N SER A 653 31.56 -9.17 -6.45
CA SER A 653 32.21 -9.96 -5.40
C SER A 653 31.17 -10.52 -4.42
N GLU A 654 31.38 -11.76 -3.98
CA GLU A 654 30.59 -12.34 -2.86
C GLU A 654 31.44 -12.50 -1.59
N VAL A 655 32.69 -12.03 -1.62
CA VAL A 655 33.58 -12.13 -0.47
C VAL A 655 33.39 -10.89 0.39
N GLY A 656 33.08 -11.07 1.67
CA GLY A 656 32.91 -9.96 2.62
C GLY A 656 31.66 -9.12 2.38
N ILE A 657 30.66 -9.64 1.67
CA ILE A 657 29.33 -9.02 1.59
C ILE A 657 28.43 -9.56 2.71
N GLU A 658 27.43 -8.77 3.11
CA GLU A 658 26.51 -9.11 4.19
C GLU A 658 25.14 -8.51 3.90
N ARG A 659 24.08 -9.18 4.36
CA ARG A 659 22.71 -8.67 4.28
C ARG A 659 22.57 -7.40 5.11
N GLY A 660 21.90 -6.41 4.53
CA GLY A 660 21.62 -5.13 5.20
C GLY A 660 22.78 -4.12 5.14
N LYS A 661 23.85 -4.38 4.39
CA LYS A 661 24.93 -3.42 4.14
C LYS A 661 24.99 -3.04 2.66
N VAL A 662 25.60 -1.90 2.34
CA VAL A 662 25.99 -1.54 0.97
C VAL A 662 27.49 -1.78 0.85
N GLN A 663 27.90 -2.89 0.24
CA GLN A 663 29.31 -3.25 0.15
C GLN A 663 29.61 -4.24 -0.97
N ASN A 664 30.78 -4.10 -1.59
CA ASN A 664 31.35 -5.09 -2.50
C ASN A 664 32.75 -5.46 -2.03
N GLY A 665 33.09 -6.74 -2.14
CA GLY A 665 34.45 -7.22 -1.86
C GLY A 665 35.44 -6.97 -3.01
N TYR A 666 36.71 -7.28 -2.72
CA TYR A 666 37.85 -7.12 -3.64
C TYR A 666 38.26 -8.42 -4.37
N TYR A 667 37.49 -9.49 -4.23
CA TYR A 667 37.79 -10.81 -4.79
C TYR A 667 36.58 -11.37 -5.55
N ILE A 668 36.79 -11.89 -6.75
CA ILE A 668 35.74 -12.56 -7.54
C ILE A 668 35.69 -14.05 -7.22
N GLU A 669 36.79 -14.68 -6.84
CA GLU A 669 36.97 -16.14 -6.72
C GLU A 669 36.63 -16.87 -8.04
N PRO A 670 37.31 -16.57 -9.17
CA PRO A 670 36.85 -16.93 -10.52
C PRO A 670 36.64 -18.45 -10.73
N GLN A 671 37.50 -19.28 -10.16
CA GLN A 671 37.43 -20.74 -10.31
C GLN A 671 36.55 -21.43 -9.25
N LYS A 672 35.98 -20.67 -8.31
CA LYS A 672 35.13 -21.25 -7.25
C LYS A 672 33.85 -21.80 -7.86
N GLU A 673 33.49 -23.00 -7.43
CA GLU A 673 32.25 -23.66 -7.84
C GLU A 673 31.03 -22.92 -7.28
N VAL A 674 29.97 -22.87 -8.07
CA VAL A 674 28.73 -22.18 -7.76
C VAL A 674 27.70 -23.20 -7.28
N THR A 675 27.22 -23.04 -6.04
CA THR A 675 26.13 -23.87 -5.52
C THR A 675 24.80 -23.52 -6.18
N ARG A 676 23.83 -24.43 -6.13
CA ARG A 676 22.46 -24.19 -6.62
C ARG A 676 21.83 -22.94 -6.00
N ALA A 677 22.08 -22.67 -4.72
CA ALA A 677 21.55 -21.48 -4.05
C ALA A 677 22.15 -20.18 -4.60
N LYS A 678 23.46 -20.15 -4.87
CA LYS A 678 24.13 -19.01 -5.49
C LYS A 678 23.74 -18.83 -6.97
N ALA A 679 23.54 -19.95 -7.68
CA ALA A 679 22.96 -19.92 -9.02
C ALA A 679 21.56 -19.30 -9.00
N ALA A 680 20.69 -19.69 -8.06
CA ALA A 680 19.37 -19.09 -7.90
C ALA A 680 19.42 -17.58 -7.60
N LYS A 681 20.36 -17.12 -6.77
CA LYS A 681 20.63 -15.68 -6.57
C LYS A 681 20.94 -14.97 -7.89
N SER A 682 21.89 -15.50 -8.66
CA SER A 682 22.30 -14.92 -9.96
C SER A 682 21.16 -14.93 -10.98
N LEU A 683 20.42 -16.04 -11.09
CA LEU A 683 19.27 -16.17 -11.99
C LEU A 683 18.14 -15.22 -11.59
N TYR A 684 17.86 -15.03 -10.30
CA TYR A 684 16.88 -14.06 -9.83
C TYR A 684 17.27 -12.63 -10.20
N PHE A 685 18.56 -12.26 -10.04
CA PHE A 685 19.06 -10.96 -10.48
C PHE A 685 18.81 -10.75 -11.98
N MET A 686 19.12 -11.76 -12.81
CA MET A 686 18.89 -11.71 -14.25
C MET A 686 17.39 -11.65 -14.59
N TYR A 687 16.54 -12.40 -13.90
CA TYR A 687 15.08 -12.34 -14.07
C TYR A 687 14.54 -10.93 -13.85
N VAL A 688 14.90 -10.29 -12.73
CA VAL A 688 14.47 -8.91 -12.46
C VAL A 688 15.07 -7.96 -13.49
N LEU A 689 16.34 -8.11 -13.85
CA LEU A 689 16.99 -7.25 -14.85
C LEU A 689 16.30 -7.29 -16.22
N GLY A 690 15.78 -8.46 -16.60
CA GLY A 690 15.02 -8.71 -17.83
C GLY A 690 13.56 -8.26 -17.82
N SER A 691 13.06 -7.79 -16.68
CA SER A 691 11.66 -7.42 -16.46
C SER A 691 11.43 -5.92 -16.64
N ASP A 692 10.20 -5.51 -16.98
CA ASP A 692 9.87 -4.08 -17.07
C ASP A 692 9.64 -3.50 -15.67
N ILE A 693 10.32 -2.40 -15.35
CA ILE A 693 10.32 -1.80 -14.01
C ILE A 693 8.93 -1.33 -13.56
N HIS A 694 7.99 -1.10 -14.49
CA HIS A 694 6.65 -0.58 -14.19
C HIS A 694 5.57 -1.67 -14.11
N THR A 695 5.96 -2.94 -14.23
CA THR A 695 5.05 -4.09 -14.11
C THR A 695 5.08 -4.64 -12.68
N GLU A 696 3.96 -5.18 -12.19
CA GLU A 696 3.91 -5.85 -10.88
C GLU A 696 4.86 -7.06 -10.84
N ASN A 697 5.63 -7.20 -9.76
CA ASN A 697 6.77 -8.13 -9.72
C ASN A 697 6.42 -9.59 -9.43
N ASP A 698 5.15 -9.85 -9.13
CA ASP A 698 4.63 -11.17 -8.85
C ASP A 698 4.13 -11.84 -10.15
N ILE A 699 3.82 -11.06 -11.20
CA ILE A 699 3.39 -11.57 -12.51
C ILE A 699 4.48 -12.49 -13.08
N ILE A 700 4.11 -13.73 -13.35
CA ILE A 700 4.92 -14.69 -14.09
C ILE A 700 4.59 -14.48 -15.56
N ALA A 701 5.50 -13.91 -16.33
CA ALA A 701 5.29 -13.74 -17.76
C ALA A 701 5.19 -15.11 -18.44
N GLU A 702 4.03 -15.40 -19.07
CA GLU A 702 3.82 -16.57 -19.94
C GLU A 702 4.83 -16.61 -21.09
#